data_AF-A0A7X4J3E4-F1
#
_entry.id   AF-A0A7X4J3E4-F1
#
_cell.length_a   1.000
_cell.length_b   1.000
_cell.length_c   1.000
_cell.angle_alpha   90.00
_cell.angle_beta   90.00
_cell.angle_gamma   90.00
#
_symmetry.space_group_name_H-M   'P 1'
#
loop_
_entity.id
_entity.type
_entity.pdbx_description
1 polymer ?
#
loop_
_entity_poly.entity_id
_entity_poly.type
_entity_poly.pdbx_seq_one_letter_code
_entity_poly.pdbx_strand_id
1 'polypeptide(L)'
;MLGTIVSLLACSANAVASEVDWLRQACTDKRVLKFGFFSDFKPVSYSENPTPGTAGFDRHRGYEADLLTALEAMEDTGLSFQRRGIGVWPGIWLAPASPDFDMVGGGITILDSRTRNDANETVVVFTSGHVTFRQSLLVRAEDAERLASHDDLTGARVGVVGGTTGEHRMLELTGMVNADGDLAQGTIAYKSDGTQVTADGSSDYRITAAGATPNLDGRSRLQGPQGTVAEVIYFEFDGDQLKALRSGGVDALARGEIGNREASADSNGAFVVTALDPEVELGGFAFDKDDEALAACVDDKLNWLTDQRRIGYAEWHADPLAFMQRARLWNATEVFGQIYAYSMLSELMREEFPATLERLGRRFGEYGAVRTQPSADAVGIWARAKGGHRRIENVDVATDSFGGGKWRQNRGQVEIGYDFPIPAAGPVVGGISIHAMHTTAQARKGRSYAASDLEAVGYGGALTLVRFAPNGFYWEAQSRFSFWNVDVDFTSRRISESIDARSWGVSFEIGREFNTSLAFESGDFRVTPRVQVVYTGVDFDDFTDGDGVTVAKGDSDSLEVSAGLGFAMVLPKQDLRLYVDLSVAHDFQDDSSINAYGFEFRSGFSDTWGHARLGAAKKIMDGVSIILQGRAGSPLGDDTSDAFSYGAQTSLRIEF
;
A
#
# COMPACT_ATOMS: atom_id res chain seq x y z
N MET A 1 3.93 -3.10 42.10
CA MET A 1 4.09 -2.50 40.75
C MET A 1 3.77 -3.48 39.63
N LEU A 2 4.34 -4.69 39.58
CA LEU A 2 3.95 -5.70 38.57
C LEU A 2 2.49 -6.19 38.66
N GLY A 3 1.94 -6.34 39.87
CA GLY A 3 0.54 -6.79 40.04
C GLY A 3 -0.52 -5.79 39.56
N THR A 4 -0.21 -4.49 39.53
CA THR A 4 -1.14 -3.42 39.16
C THR A 4 -1.21 -3.22 37.63
N ILE A 5 -0.11 -3.49 36.93
CA ILE A 5 -0.02 -3.42 35.46
C ILE A 5 -0.77 -4.58 34.80
N VAL A 6 -0.71 -5.79 35.39
CA VAL A 6 -1.44 -6.97 34.90
C VAL A 6 -2.96 -6.81 35.04
N SER A 7 -3.44 -6.18 36.12
CA SER A 7 -4.87 -5.88 36.31
C SER A 7 -5.39 -4.76 35.39
N LEU A 8 -4.56 -3.79 35.01
CA LEU A 8 -4.93 -2.74 34.04
C LEU A 8 -5.00 -3.28 32.60
N LEU A 9 -4.07 -4.17 32.22
CA LEU A 9 -4.08 -4.86 30.93
C LEU A 9 -5.22 -5.88 30.79
N ALA A 10 -5.62 -6.54 31.88
CA ALA A 10 -6.77 -7.46 31.88
C ALA A 10 -8.11 -6.72 31.81
N CYS A 11 -8.21 -5.53 32.42
CA CYS A 11 -9.40 -4.68 32.31
C CYS A 11 -9.57 -4.10 30.90
N SER A 12 -8.48 -3.64 30.27
CA SER A 12 -8.53 -3.13 28.89
C SER A 12 -8.77 -4.25 27.87
N ALA A 13 -8.19 -5.44 28.06
CA ALA A 13 -8.46 -6.58 27.18
C ALA A 13 -9.91 -7.09 27.30
N ASN A 14 -10.50 -7.08 28.50
CA ASN A 14 -11.92 -7.45 28.67
C ASN A 14 -12.86 -6.36 28.15
N ALA A 15 -12.52 -5.08 28.30
CA ALA A 15 -13.29 -3.98 27.72
C ALA A 15 -13.29 -4.06 26.19
N VAL A 16 -12.12 -4.19 25.56
CA VAL A 16 -11.98 -4.34 24.09
C VAL A 16 -12.63 -5.64 23.59
N ALA A 17 -12.51 -6.76 24.31
CA ALA A 17 -13.18 -8.00 23.93
C ALA A 17 -14.72 -7.88 24.05
N SER A 18 -15.23 -7.22 25.08
CA SER A 18 -16.67 -6.92 25.18
C SER A 18 -17.13 -5.92 24.13
N GLU A 19 -16.23 -5.01 23.70
CA GLU A 19 -16.50 -4.00 22.69
C GLU A 19 -16.67 -4.61 21.30
N VAL A 20 -15.80 -5.56 20.98
CA VAL A 20 -15.81 -6.34 19.75
C VAL A 20 -16.99 -7.32 19.69
N ASP A 21 -17.45 -7.86 20.82
CA ASP A 21 -18.59 -8.79 20.87
C ASP A 21 -19.95 -8.09 20.63
N TRP A 22 -20.13 -6.85 21.12
CA TRP A 22 -21.38 -6.10 20.87
C TRP A 22 -21.49 -5.59 19.42
N LEU A 23 -20.37 -5.15 18.82
CA LEU A 23 -20.31 -4.76 17.41
C LEU A 23 -20.64 -5.95 16.50
N ARG A 24 -20.11 -7.13 16.82
CA ARG A 24 -20.44 -8.37 16.10
C ARG A 24 -21.91 -8.73 16.23
N GLN A 25 -22.53 -8.57 17.40
CA GLN A 25 -23.97 -8.82 17.57
C GLN A 25 -24.84 -7.85 16.75
N ALA A 26 -24.46 -6.58 16.64
CA ALA A 26 -25.23 -5.56 15.91
C ALA A 26 -25.38 -5.81 14.40
N CYS A 27 -24.44 -6.51 13.75
CA CYS A 27 -24.53 -6.94 12.35
C CYS A 27 -24.53 -8.47 12.15
N THR A 28 -24.98 -9.29 13.09
CA THR A 28 -25.11 -10.75 12.84
C THR A 28 -26.54 -11.21 12.66
N ASP A 29 -27.52 -10.40 13.09
CA ASP A 29 -28.92 -10.63 12.76
C ASP A 29 -29.19 -10.21 11.31
N LYS A 30 -29.75 -11.15 10.51
CA LYS A 30 -30.16 -10.84 9.15
C LYS A 30 -31.21 -9.73 9.15
N ARG A 31 -30.86 -8.53 8.69
CA ARG A 31 -31.74 -7.35 8.67
C ARG A 31 -31.77 -6.73 7.29
N VAL A 32 -32.98 -6.40 6.83
CA VAL A 32 -33.20 -5.57 5.65
C VAL A 32 -33.35 -4.14 6.14
N LEU A 33 -32.37 -3.29 5.85
CA LEU A 33 -32.37 -1.88 6.21
C LEU A 33 -33.06 -1.05 5.12
N LYS A 34 -33.99 -0.18 5.50
CA LYS A 34 -34.60 0.82 4.60
C LYS A 34 -33.59 1.94 4.38
N PHE A 35 -32.93 1.91 3.23
CA PHE A 35 -31.93 2.90 2.86
C PHE A 35 -32.54 4.00 1.98
N GLY A 36 -32.51 5.23 2.46
CA GLY A 36 -32.87 6.41 1.67
C GLY A 36 -31.64 7.01 1.00
N PHE A 37 -31.75 7.42 -0.27
CA PHE A 37 -30.67 8.14 -0.96
C PHE A 37 -31.19 9.36 -1.69
N PHE A 38 -30.40 10.44 -1.72
CA PHE A 38 -30.72 11.59 -2.56
C PHE A 38 -30.68 11.20 -4.04
N SER A 39 -31.74 11.51 -4.77
CA SER A 39 -31.96 11.01 -6.14
C SER A 39 -31.17 11.75 -7.23
N ASP A 40 -30.63 12.94 -6.94
CA ASP A 40 -30.03 13.84 -7.94
C ASP A 40 -28.61 14.30 -7.58
N PHE A 41 -27.73 13.37 -7.17
CA PHE A 41 -26.31 13.67 -6.96
C PHE A 41 -25.38 12.73 -7.74
N LYS A 42 -25.41 12.89 -9.06
CA LYS A 42 -24.49 12.18 -9.96
C LYS A 42 -23.06 12.66 -9.74
N PRO A 43 -22.08 11.75 -9.74
CA PRO A 43 -22.16 10.28 -9.88
C PRO A 43 -22.09 9.54 -8.53
N VAL A 44 -22.14 10.24 -7.40
CA VAL A 44 -21.92 9.67 -6.06
C VAL A 44 -23.11 8.83 -5.61
N SER A 45 -24.33 9.38 -5.73
CA SER A 45 -25.55 8.73 -5.26
C SER A 45 -26.73 9.32 -6.02
N TYR A 46 -27.36 8.52 -6.88
CA TYR A 46 -28.42 9.03 -7.75
C TYR A 46 -29.38 7.94 -8.22
N SER A 47 -30.54 8.37 -8.70
CA SER A 47 -31.56 7.50 -9.30
C SER A 47 -31.30 7.31 -10.79
N GLU A 48 -31.56 6.11 -11.32
CA GLU A 48 -31.57 5.86 -12.77
C GLU A 48 -32.51 6.85 -13.51
N ASN A 49 -33.62 7.23 -12.87
CA ASN A 49 -34.45 8.37 -13.28
C ASN A 49 -34.79 9.24 -12.06
N PRO A 50 -34.36 10.51 -11.99
CA PRO A 50 -34.57 11.36 -10.80
C PRO A 50 -36.02 11.85 -10.64
N THR A 51 -36.93 11.55 -11.57
CA THR A 51 -38.33 11.98 -11.49
C THR A 51 -39.11 11.08 -10.51
N PRO A 52 -39.66 11.62 -9.40
CA PRO A 52 -40.43 10.84 -8.44
C PRO A 52 -41.60 10.07 -9.08
N GLY A 53 -41.83 8.84 -8.62
CA GLY A 53 -42.91 7.98 -9.11
C GLY A 53 -42.64 7.25 -10.44
N THR A 54 -41.47 7.47 -11.05
CA THR A 54 -41.06 6.68 -12.24
C THR A 54 -40.40 5.36 -11.83
N ALA A 55 -40.42 4.36 -12.72
CA ALA A 55 -39.84 3.03 -12.45
C ALA A 55 -38.31 3.03 -12.20
N GLY A 56 -37.62 4.13 -12.54
CA GLY A 56 -36.19 4.31 -12.30
C GLY A 56 -35.85 5.12 -11.05
N PHE A 57 -36.84 5.62 -10.32
CA PHE A 57 -36.62 6.51 -9.18
C PHE A 57 -35.94 5.81 -7.99
N ASP A 58 -36.38 4.61 -7.63
CA ASP A 58 -35.76 3.86 -6.53
C ASP A 58 -34.54 3.02 -6.97
N ARG A 59 -34.14 3.11 -8.24
CA ARG A 59 -32.97 2.40 -8.76
C ARG A 59 -31.71 3.20 -8.48
N HIS A 60 -31.10 2.92 -7.33
CA HIS A 60 -29.87 3.55 -6.86
C HIS A 60 -28.66 3.19 -7.74
N ARG A 61 -27.86 4.18 -8.09
CA ARG A 61 -26.65 4.09 -8.92
C ARG A 61 -25.54 4.98 -8.33
N GLY A 62 -24.30 4.68 -8.69
CA GLY A 62 -23.12 5.49 -8.33
C GLY A 62 -22.26 4.87 -7.24
N TYR A 63 -21.30 5.65 -6.78
CA TYR A 63 -20.31 5.28 -5.76
C TYR A 63 -20.95 4.60 -4.52
N GLU A 64 -21.94 5.26 -3.91
CA GLU A 64 -22.60 4.74 -2.70
C GLU A 64 -23.44 3.48 -3.02
N ALA A 65 -23.98 3.37 -4.24
CA ALA A 65 -24.74 2.20 -4.65
C ALA A 65 -23.87 0.95 -4.77
N ASP A 66 -22.65 1.10 -5.28
CA ASP A 66 -21.68 0.02 -5.40
C ASP A 66 -21.09 -0.34 -4.03
N LEU A 67 -20.82 0.67 -3.19
CA LEU A 67 -20.37 0.49 -1.81
C LEU A 67 -21.38 -0.33 -0.98
N LEU A 68 -22.67 0.00 -1.06
CA LEU A 68 -23.72 -0.79 -0.41
C LEU A 68 -23.85 -2.19 -1.00
N THR A 69 -23.73 -2.35 -2.32
CA THR A 69 -23.77 -3.67 -2.95
C THR A 69 -22.62 -4.56 -2.46
N ALA A 70 -21.43 -3.99 -2.28
CA ALA A 70 -20.30 -4.70 -1.71
C ALA A 70 -20.55 -5.06 -0.23
N LEU A 71 -21.15 -4.16 0.54
CA LEU A 71 -21.54 -4.41 1.93
C LEU A 71 -22.52 -5.57 2.08
N GLU A 72 -23.50 -5.71 1.15
CA GLU A 72 -24.42 -6.85 1.08
C GLU A 72 -23.73 -8.18 0.75
N ALA A 73 -22.64 -8.13 -0.01
CA ALA A 73 -21.89 -9.31 -0.44
C ALA A 73 -20.88 -9.82 0.58
N MET A 74 -20.57 -9.04 1.62
CA MET A 74 -19.67 -9.44 2.70
C MET A 74 -20.31 -10.59 3.50
N GLU A 75 -19.58 -11.70 3.65
CA GLU A 75 -20.03 -12.85 4.44
C GLU A 75 -20.21 -12.50 5.93
N ASP A 76 -21.12 -13.19 6.61
CA ASP A 76 -21.42 -13.03 8.04
C ASP A 76 -21.76 -11.59 8.49
N THR A 77 -22.22 -10.74 7.58
CA THR A 77 -22.72 -9.39 7.92
C THR A 77 -24.24 -9.32 8.04
N GLY A 78 -24.97 -10.26 7.43
CA GLY A 78 -26.44 -10.28 7.49
C GLY A 78 -27.16 -9.04 6.94
N LEU A 79 -26.45 -8.10 6.31
CA LEU A 79 -27.00 -6.83 5.84
C LEU A 79 -27.61 -6.95 4.44
N SER A 80 -28.75 -6.29 4.25
CA SER A 80 -29.38 -6.08 2.94
C SER A 80 -30.11 -4.75 2.94
N PHE A 81 -30.26 -4.11 1.77
CA PHE A 81 -30.80 -2.74 1.68
C PHE A 81 -32.04 -2.68 0.79
N GLN A 82 -33.16 -2.23 1.36
CA GLN A 82 -34.29 -1.75 0.60
C GLN A 82 -34.05 -0.28 0.24
N ARG A 83 -33.59 -0.03 -0.99
CA ARG A 83 -33.21 1.31 -1.46
C ARG A 83 -34.43 2.12 -1.93
N ARG A 84 -34.53 3.38 -1.53
CA ARG A 84 -35.60 4.32 -1.91
C ARG A 84 -35.03 5.70 -2.22
N GLY A 85 -35.45 6.28 -3.34
CA GLY A 85 -35.01 7.61 -3.75
C GLY A 85 -35.70 8.70 -2.92
N ILE A 86 -34.98 9.79 -2.65
CA ILE A 86 -35.48 11.00 -2.01
C ILE A 86 -35.27 12.16 -2.98
N GLY A 87 -36.36 12.82 -3.39
CA GLY A 87 -36.36 13.89 -4.39
C GLY A 87 -36.12 15.29 -3.82
N VAL A 88 -35.97 15.41 -2.51
CA VAL A 88 -35.87 16.69 -1.79
C VAL A 88 -34.60 16.67 -0.94
N TRP A 89 -33.78 17.72 -1.09
CA TRP A 89 -32.49 17.83 -0.38
C TRP A 89 -32.61 18.31 1.08
N PRO A 90 -33.36 19.38 1.39
CA PRO A 90 -33.38 19.92 2.76
C PRO A 90 -33.81 18.89 3.81
N GLY A 91 -32.98 18.74 4.86
CA GLY A 91 -33.28 17.89 6.02
C GLY A 91 -33.17 16.39 5.78
N ILE A 92 -32.73 15.94 4.60
CA ILE A 92 -32.62 14.51 4.25
C ILE A 92 -31.84 13.69 5.28
N TRP A 93 -30.78 14.26 5.86
CA TRP A 93 -29.95 13.63 6.88
C TRP A 93 -30.67 13.31 8.20
N LEU A 94 -31.81 13.97 8.49
CA LEU A 94 -32.63 13.70 9.66
C LEU A 94 -33.69 12.61 9.41
N ALA A 95 -33.87 12.16 8.16
CA ALA A 95 -34.90 11.18 7.82
C ALA A 95 -34.78 9.83 8.57
N PRO A 96 -33.58 9.34 8.98
CA PRO A 96 -33.47 8.17 9.86
C PRO A 96 -34.12 8.34 11.23
N ALA A 97 -34.32 9.57 11.72
CA ALA A 97 -35.03 9.83 12.99
C ALA A 97 -36.55 9.53 12.92
N SER A 98 -36.99 8.88 11.84
CA SER A 98 -38.36 8.48 11.56
C SER A 98 -38.38 7.01 11.12
N PRO A 99 -39.50 6.29 11.31
CA PRO A 99 -39.57 4.86 10.98
C PRO A 99 -39.53 4.54 9.46
N ASP A 100 -39.47 5.56 8.61
CA ASP A 100 -39.47 5.40 7.15
C ASP A 100 -38.10 4.94 6.61
N PHE A 101 -37.02 5.25 7.32
CA PHE A 101 -35.64 4.91 6.94
C PHE A 101 -34.86 4.44 8.16
N ASP A 102 -34.07 3.37 8.01
CA ASP A 102 -33.10 2.95 9.03
C ASP A 102 -31.75 3.66 8.83
N MET A 103 -31.47 4.10 7.60
CA MET A 103 -30.19 4.64 7.17
C MET A 103 -30.38 5.55 5.97
N VAL A 104 -29.64 6.66 5.89
CA VAL A 104 -29.73 7.58 4.75
C VAL A 104 -28.35 8.02 4.25
N GLY A 105 -28.20 8.07 2.93
CA GLY A 105 -27.05 8.61 2.21
C GLY A 105 -27.49 9.57 1.10
N GLY A 106 -26.59 9.85 0.16
CA GLY A 106 -26.85 10.84 -0.89
C GLY A 106 -25.73 11.84 -1.09
N GLY A 107 -24.50 11.53 -0.67
CA GLY A 107 -23.41 12.51 -0.60
C GLY A 107 -23.57 13.54 0.51
N ILE A 108 -24.00 13.07 1.69
CA ILE A 108 -24.27 13.93 2.84
C ILE A 108 -22.97 14.20 3.60
N THR A 109 -22.52 15.44 3.60
CA THR A 109 -21.44 15.90 4.49
C THR A 109 -21.80 15.71 5.97
N ILE A 110 -20.85 15.20 6.74
CA ILE A 110 -20.91 15.01 8.20
C ILE A 110 -20.67 16.35 8.90
N LEU A 111 -21.70 16.89 9.56
CA LEU A 111 -21.65 18.14 10.31
C LEU A 111 -22.43 18.01 11.62
N ASP A 112 -21.97 18.64 12.71
CA ASP A 112 -22.72 18.66 13.98
C ASP A 112 -24.11 19.26 13.80
N SER A 113 -24.24 20.33 13.00
CA SER A 113 -25.53 20.96 12.68
C SER A 113 -26.50 20.03 11.94
N ARG A 114 -25.99 19.02 11.23
CA ARG A 114 -26.80 17.98 10.57
C ARG A 114 -27.15 16.81 11.48
N THR A 115 -26.73 16.84 12.74
CA THR A 115 -27.20 15.84 13.72
C THR A 115 -28.43 16.30 14.49
N ARG A 116 -28.80 17.58 14.36
CA ARG A 116 -29.75 18.26 15.24
C ARG A 116 -31.10 18.51 14.59
N ASN A 117 -32.17 18.34 15.36
CA ASN A 117 -33.53 18.74 14.97
C ASN A 117 -33.78 20.24 15.26
N ASP A 118 -34.99 20.74 14.98
CA ASP A 118 -35.39 22.12 15.25
C ASP A 118 -35.36 22.51 16.74
N ALA A 119 -35.44 21.52 17.64
CA ALA A 119 -35.29 21.70 19.08
C ALA A 119 -33.82 21.68 19.55
N ASN A 120 -32.87 21.61 18.60
CA ASN A 120 -31.42 21.53 18.81
C ASN A 120 -30.95 20.23 19.52
N GLU A 121 -31.79 19.20 19.50
CA GLU A 121 -31.49 17.87 20.05
C GLU A 121 -30.78 17.03 18.99
N THR A 122 -29.73 16.30 19.38
CA THR A 122 -29.08 15.32 18.49
C THR A 122 -30.03 14.14 18.30
N VAL A 123 -30.51 13.92 17.07
CA VAL A 123 -31.48 12.86 16.72
C VAL A 123 -30.93 11.84 15.74
N VAL A 124 -29.78 12.13 15.12
CA VAL A 124 -29.08 11.20 14.24
C VAL A 124 -27.58 11.17 14.56
N VAL A 125 -26.93 10.09 14.13
CA VAL A 125 -25.47 9.93 14.16
C VAL A 125 -24.96 9.58 12.77
N PHE A 126 -23.68 9.88 12.50
CA PHE A 126 -23.03 9.56 11.23
C PHE A 126 -21.98 8.47 11.39
N THR A 127 -21.77 7.70 10.33
CA THR A 127 -20.52 6.94 10.10
C THR A 127 -19.32 7.89 10.05
N SER A 128 -18.11 7.38 10.27
CA SER A 128 -16.85 8.16 10.23
C SER A 128 -16.51 8.77 8.87
N GLY A 129 -17.20 8.34 7.82
CA GLY A 129 -17.14 8.89 6.48
C GLY A 129 -16.49 7.94 5.48
N HIS A 130 -17.04 7.87 4.28
CA HIS A 130 -16.59 6.96 3.22
C HIS A 130 -16.16 7.72 1.95
N VAL A 131 -16.49 9.00 1.82
CA VAL A 131 -16.17 9.81 0.65
C VAL A 131 -15.69 11.18 1.08
N THR A 132 -14.80 11.78 0.31
CA THR A 132 -14.30 13.13 0.55
C THR A 132 -14.90 14.10 -0.46
N PHE A 133 -15.40 15.22 0.02
CA PHE A 133 -15.88 16.34 -0.78
C PHE A 133 -14.96 17.54 -0.61
N ARG A 134 -14.91 18.38 -1.63
CA ARG A 134 -14.35 19.74 -1.53
C ARG A 134 -15.12 20.65 -2.45
N GLN A 135 -15.13 21.93 -2.11
CA GLN A 135 -15.77 22.94 -2.92
C GLN A 135 -14.95 23.22 -4.19
N SER A 136 -15.63 23.49 -5.31
CA SER A 136 -14.99 23.94 -6.54
C SER A 136 -15.84 24.90 -7.35
N LEU A 137 -15.19 25.58 -8.29
CA LEU A 137 -15.84 26.41 -9.29
C LEU A 137 -15.82 25.74 -10.66
N LEU A 138 -16.99 25.63 -11.27
CA LEU A 138 -17.15 25.28 -12.67
C LEU A 138 -17.55 26.52 -13.47
N VAL A 139 -16.81 26.81 -14.51
CA VAL A 139 -17.02 27.97 -15.38
C VAL A 139 -17.04 27.55 -16.84
N ARG A 140 -17.49 28.45 -17.72
CA ARG A 140 -17.29 28.26 -19.17
C ARG A 140 -15.80 28.34 -19.48
N ALA A 141 -15.33 27.53 -20.42
CA ALA A 141 -13.91 27.50 -20.80
C ALA A 141 -13.37 28.88 -21.22
N GLU A 142 -14.20 29.72 -21.84
CA GLU A 142 -13.83 31.09 -22.23
C GLU A 142 -13.67 32.07 -21.05
N ASP A 143 -14.24 31.75 -19.88
CA ASP A 143 -14.16 32.56 -18.67
C ASP A 143 -13.05 32.10 -17.72
N ALA A 144 -12.29 31.07 -18.09
CA ALA A 144 -11.36 30.39 -17.18
C ALA A 144 -10.28 31.31 -16.60
N GLU A 145 -9.71 32.20 -17.43
CA GLU A 145 -8.72 33.18 -17.00
C GLU A 145 -9.31 34.28 -16.11
N ARG A 146 -10.58 34.64 -16.36
CA ARG A 146 -11.28 35.68 -15.63
C ARG A 146 -11.76 35.20 -14.26
N LEU A 147 -12.09 33.91 -14.15
CA LEU A 147 -12.66 33.28 -12.96
C LEU A 147 -11.77 32.12 -12.52
N ALA A 148 -10.50 32.42 -12.27
CA ALA A 148 -9.47 31.43 -11.95
C ALA A 148 -9.51 30.99 -10.47
N SER A 149 -10.05 31.82 -9.59
CA SER A 149 -10.11 31.60 -8.15
C SER A 149 -11.45 32.07 -7.55
N HIS A 150 -11.71 31.69 -6.29
CA HIS A 150 -12.88 32.18 -5.56
C HIS A 150 -12.84 33.71 -5.33
N ASP A 151 -11.65 34.31 -5.24
CA ASP A 151 -11.48 35.77 -5.08
C ASP A 151 -11.94 36.55 -6.32
N ASP A 152 -11.92 35.90 -7.50
CA ASP A 152 -12.31 36.51 -8.78
C ASP A 152 -13.84 36.58 -8.97
N LEU A 153 -14.63 36.12 -8.00
CA LEU A 153 -16.10 36.13 -8.06
C LEU A 153 -16.71 37.50 -7.78
N THR A 154 -15.90 38.51 -7.46
CA THR A 154 -16.40 39.88 -7.24
C THR A 154 -17.12 40.39 -8.51
N GLY A 155 -18.40 40.74 -8.37
CA GLY A 155 -19.21 41.19 -9.50
C GLY A 155 -19.77 40.07 -10.40
N ALA A 156 -19.51 38.80 -10.11
CA ALA A 156 -20.02 37.66 -10.88
C ALA A 156 -21.43 37.24 -10.45
N ARG A 157 -22.13 36.50 -11.32
CA ARG A 157 -23.35 35.77 -10.99
C ARG A 157 -23.02 34.30 -10.75
N VAL A 158 -23.26 33.80 -9.54
CA VAL A 158 -22.87 32.44 -9.15
C VAL A 158 -24.12 31.59 -8.90
N GLY A 159 -24.19 30.43 -9.54
CA GLY A 159 -25.25 29.46 -9.31
C GLY A 159 -24.92 28.51 -8.17
N VAL A 160 -25.91 28.21 -7.31
CA VAL A 160 -25.81 27.28 -6.18
C VAL A 160 -27.12 26.50 -5.96
N VAL A 161 -27.04 25.40 -5.23
CA VAL A 161 -28.20 24.71 -4.65
C VAL A 161 -28.35 25.11 -3.18
N GLY A 162 -29.54 25.56 -2.80
CA GLY A 162 -29.82 25.99 -1.43
C GLY A 162 -29.73 24.85 -0.40
N GLY A 163 -29.19 25.13 0.78
CA GLY A 163 -29.06 24.19 1.89
C GLY A 163 -27.94 23.17 1.70
N THR A 164 -26.99 23.42 0.79
CA THR A 164 -25.81 22.58 0.58
C THR A 164 -24.58 23.17 1.26
N THR A 165 -23.56 22.35 1.51
CA THR A 165 -22.25 22.86 1.95
C THR A 165 -21.61 23.75 0.89
N GLY A 166 -21.85 23.44 -0.39
CA GLY A 166 -21.38 24.29 -1.49
C GLY A 166 -21.98 25.69 -1.51
N GLU A 167 -23.24 25.88 -1.12
CA GLU A 167 -23.79 27.23 -0.94
C GLU A 167 -23.03 27.97 0.17
N HIS A 168 -23.05 27.40 1.39
CA HIS A 168 -22.52 28.07 2.56
C HIS A 168 -21.04 28.40 2.41
N ARG A 169 -20.24 27.44 1.92
CA ARG A 169 -18.81 27.64 1.75
C ARG A 169 -18.48 28.68 0.68
N MET A 170 -19.24 28.74 -0.43
CA MET A 170 -19.07 29.82 -1.40
C MET A 170 -19.39 31.19 -0.80
N LEU A 171 -20.47 31.30 -0.03
CA LEU A 171 -20.84 32.56 0.62
C LEU A 171 -19.77 32.99 1.63
N GLU A 172 -19.16 32.05 2.35
CA GLU A 172 -18.08 32.33 3.30
C GLU A 172 -16.81 32.80 2.59
N LEU A 173 -16.37 32.06 1.57
CA LEU A 173 -15.18 32.39 0.76
C LEU A 173 -15.28 33.76 0.11
N THR A 174 -16.49 34.23 -0.17
CA THR A 174 -16.75 35.52 -0.82
C THR A 174 -17.13 36.64 0.15
N GLY A 175 -17.15 36.36 1.46
CA GLY A 175 -17.50 37.32 2.51
C GLY A 175 -18.98 37.72 2.53
N MET A 176 -19.85 36.98 1.85
CA MET A 176 -21.30 37.18 1.90
C MET A 176 -21.92 36.67 3.20
N VAL A 177 -21.27 35.70 3.86
CA VAL A 177 -21.57 35.32 5.25
C VAL A 177 -20.31 35.37 6.10
N ASN A 178 -20.48 35.51 7.42
CA ASN A 178 -19.42 35.25 8.40
C ASN A 178 -19.30 33.73 8.70
N ALA A 179 -18.38 33.37 9.59
CA ALA A 179 -18.16 31.98 10.00
C ALA A 179 -19.38 31.33 10.70
N ASP A 180 -20.28 32.13 11.28
CA ASP A 180 -21.53 31.66 11.89
C ASP A 180 -22.67 31.51 10.86
N GLY A 181 -22.42 31.89 9.59
CA GLY A 181 -23.38 31.88 8.50
C GLY A 181 -24.28 33.13 8.42
N ASP A 182 -24.04 34.16 9.22
CA ASP A 182 -24.84 35.38 9.20
C ASP A 182 -24.53 36.20 7.95
N LEU A 183 -25.57 36.57 7.20
CA LEU A 183 -25.42 37.35 5.97
C LEU A 183 -24.84 38.73 6.26
N ALA A 184 -23.92 39.17 5.40
CA ALA A 184 -23.35 40.50 5.45
C ALA A 184 -24.45 41.57 5.40
N GLN A 185 -24.30 42.60 6.25
CA GLN A 185 -25.24 43.73 6.31
C GLN A 185 -25.41 44.36 4.92
N GLY A 186 -26.66 44.59 4.52
CA GLY A 186 -27.02 45.16 3.22
C GLY A 186 -27.20 44.14 2.10
N THR A 187 -26.98 42.85 2.35
CA THR A 187 -27.35 41.79 1.40
C THR A 187 -28.85 41.75 1.19
N ILE A 188 -29.31 41.73 -0.06
CA ILE A 188 -30.74 41.69 -0.40
C ILE A 188 -31.11 40.29 -0.85
N ALA A 189 -32.05 39.65 -0.16
CA ALA A 189 -32.62 38.37 -0.57
C ALA A 189 -33.96 38.59 -1.28
N TYR A 190 -34.05 38.12 -2.53
CA TYR A 190 -35.26 38.11 -3.33
C TYR A 190 -35.96 36.77 -3.19
N LYS A 191 -37.25 36.79 -2.84
CA LYS A 191 -38.06 35.60 -2.64
C LYS A 191 -38.87 35.25 -3.89
N SER A 192 -39.23 33.98 -3.99
CA SER A 192 -39.98 33.42 -5.12
C SER A 192 -41.40 33.99 -5.23
N ASP A 193 -41.94 34.53 -4.13
CA ASP A 193 -43.22 35.24 -4.09
C ASP A 193 -43.14 36.72 -4.54
N GLY A 194 -41.95 37.20 -4.93
CA GLY A 194 -41.69 38.56 -5.38
C GLY A 194 -41.36 39.55 -4.27
N THR A 195 -41.33 39.11 -3.00
CA THR A 195 -40.90 39.95 -1.88
C THR A 195 -39.38 40.02 -1.77
N GLN A 196 -38.88 41.03 -1.05
CA GLN A 196 -37.45 41.19 -0.79
C GLN A 196 -37.20 41.53 0.68
N VAL A 197 -36.10 41.03 1.23
CA VAL A 197 -35.63 41.35 2.58
C VAL A 197 -34.18 41.78 2.54
N THR A 198 -33.79 42.73 3.39
CA THR A 198 -32.41 43.19 3.49
C THR A 198 -31.84 42.71 4.83
N ALA A 199 -30.75 41.97 4.76
CA ALA A 199 -30.03 41.49 5.93
C ALA A 199 -29.41 42.66 6.69
N ASP A 200 -29.58 42.67 8.01
CA ASP A 200 -29.02 43.70 8.90
C ASP A 200 -27.69 43.28 9.54
N GLY A 201 -27.19 42.09 9.22
CA GLY A 201 -25.98 41.50 9.81
C GLY A 201 -26.24 40.69 11.08
N SER A 202 -27.50 40.51 11.50
CA SER A 202 -27.86 39.70 12.66
C SER A 202 -28.08 38.22 12.31
N SER A 203 -28.15 37.40 13.35
CA SER A 203 -28.48 35.97 13.27
C SER A 203 -29.87 35.67 12.72
N ASP A 204 -30.73 36.67 12.56
CA ASP A 204 -32.06 36.53 11.98
C ASP A 204 -31.98 36.27 10.45
N TYR A 205 -30.83 36.51 9.82
CA TYR A 205 -30.55 36.31 8.39
C TYR A 205 -29.36 35.38 8.19
N ARG A 206 -29.50 34.12 8.58
CA ARG A 206 -28.41 33.14 8.58
C ARG A 206 -28.61 32.08 7.50
N ILE A 207 -27.52 31.73 6.81
CA ILE A 207 -27.42 30.64 5.86
C ILE A 207 -26.27 29.73 6.25
N THR A 208 -26.58 28.47 6.55
CA THR A 208 -25.62 27.42 6.89
C THR A 208 -25.77 26.23 5.93
N ALA A 209 -24.82 25.30 6.00
CA ALA A 209 -24.90 24.03 5.30
C ALA A 209 -26.06 23.10 5.74
N ALA A 210 -26.75 23.44 6.84
CA ALA A 210 -27.91 22.69 7.35
C ALA A 210 -29.25 23.38 7.02
N GLY A 211 -29.24 24.64 6.59
CA GLY A 211 -30.46 25.40 6.30
C GLY A 211 -30.28 26.90 6.46
N ALA A 212 -31.39 27.63 6.31
CA ALA A 212 -31.44 29.07 6.48
C ALA A 212 -32.53 29.46 7.48
N THR A 213 -32.44 30.67 8.04
CA THR A 213 -33.48 31.19 8.94
C THR A 213 -34.78 31.49 8.21
N PRO A 214 -35.94 31.50 8.91
CA PRO A 214 -37.25 31.72 8.28
C PRO A 214 -37.37 33.00 7.46
N ASN A 215 -36.62 34.04 7.82
CA ASN A 215 -36.57 35.29 7.07
C ASN A 215 -36.05 35.11 5.63
N LEU A 216 -35.30 34.04 5.37
CA LEU A 216 -34.72 33.70 4.08
C LEU A 216 -35.44 32.53 3.37
N ASP A 217 -36.56 32.07 3.91
CA ASP A 217 -37.40 31.06 3.26
C ASP A 217 -37.88 31.54 1.91
N GLY A 218 -37.86 30.64 0.93
CA GLY A 218 -38.26 30.92 -0.46
C GLY A 218 -37.29 31.82 -1.23
N ARG A 219 -36.06 32.05 -0.73
CA ARG A 219 -35.04 32.80 -1.47
C ARG A 219 -34.77 32.16 -2.83
N SER A 220 -34.76 33.01 -3.86
CA SER A 220 -34.47 32.65 -5.25
C SER A 220 -33.19 33.33 -5.75
N ARG A 221 -32.83 34.47 -5.15
CA ARG A 221 -31.61 35.21 -5.47
C ARG A 221 -31.10 36.00 -4.26
N LEU A 222 -29.79 36.07 -4.07
CA LEU A 222 -29.15 37.05 -3.20
C LEU A 222 -28.41 38.09 -4.04
N GLN A 223 -28.41 39.34 -3.58
CA GLN A 223 -27.56 40.40 -4.12
C GLN A 223 -26.66 40.90 -2.99
N GLY A 224 -25.35 40.70 -3.16
CA GLY A 224 -24.34 41.07 -2.18
C GLY A 224 -24.11 42.59 -2.09
N PRO A 225 -23.55 43.08 -0.97
CA PRO A 225 -23.09 44.46 -0.86
C PRO A 225 -21.95 44.75 -1.85
N GLN A 226 -21.67 46.03 -2.12
CA GLN A 226 -20.57 46.41 -3.03
C GLN A 226 -19.24 45.77 -2.61
N GLY A 227 -18.51 45.21 -3.58
CA GLY A 227 -17.22 44.54 -3.34
C GLY A 227 -17.31 43.05 -3.03
N THR A 228 -18.49 42.44 -3.20
CA THR A 228 -18.71 40.98 -3.07
C THR A 228 -19.23 40.38 -4.39
N VAL A 229 -19.70 39.14 -4.37
CA VAL A 229 -20.44 38.53 -5.48
C VAL A 229 -21.66 39.40 -5.85
N ALA A 230 -21.86 39.67 -7.14
CA ALA A 230 -22.96 40.53 -7.57
C ALA A 230 -24.31 39.86 -7.31
N GLU A 231 -24.48 38.61 -7.74
CA GLU A 231 -25.70 37.86 -7.52
C GLU A 231 -25.43 36.37 -7.27
N VAL A 232 -26.15 35.79 -6.31
CA VAL A 232 -26.23 34.35 -6.10
C VAL A 232 -27.59 33.87 -6.58
N ILE A 233 -27.62 32.92 -7.51
CA ILE A 233 -28.84 32.41 -8.14
C ILE A 233 -29.09 30.98 -7.64
N TYR A 234 -30.29 30.73 -7.12
CA TYR A 234 -30.67 29.46 -6.54
C TYR A 234 -31.36 28.56 -7.55
N PHE A 235 -30.97 27.30 -7.55
CA PHE A 235 -31.56 26.26 -8.37
C PHE A 235 -32.03 25.10 -7.49
N GLU A 236 -33.14 24.48 -7.89
CA GLU A 236 -33.67 23.28 -7.20
C GLU A 236 -32.94 22.01 -7.62
N PHE A 237 -32.49 21.93 -8.88
CA PHE A 237 -31.90 20.73 -9.47
C PHE A 237 -30.57 21.04 -10.17
N ASP A 238 -29.69 20.04 -10.20
CA ASP A 238 -28.35 20.15 -10.80
C ASP A 238 -28.40 20.37 -12.32
N GLY A 239 -29.37 19.74 -12.98
CA GLY A 239 -29.54 19.84 -14.44
C GLY A 239 -29.83 21.25 -14.93
N ASP A 240 -30.47 22.09 -14.11
CA ASP A 240 -30.83 23.46 -14.50
C ASP A 240 -29.67 24.44 -14.33
N GLN A 241 -28.80 24.21 -13.35
CA GLN A 241 -27.55 24.96 -13.18
C GLN A 241 -26.64 24.86 -14.41
N LEU A 242 -26.44 23.63 -14.93
CA LEU A 242 -25.57 23.41 -16.09
C LEU A 242 -26.10 24.07 -17.36
N LYS A 243 -27.44 24.09 -17.54
CA LYS A 243 -28.08 24.84 -18.64
C LYS A 243 -27.86 26.34 -18.48
N ALA A 244 -28.04 26.86 -17.27
CA ALA A 244 -27.83 28.29 -16.97
C ALA A 244 -26.38 28.72 -17.19
N LEU A 245 -25.40 27.91 -16.80
CA LEU A 245 -23.99 28.19 -17.07
C LEU A 245 -23.70 28.21 -18.56
N ARG A 246 -24.23 27.23 -19.32
CA ARG A 246 -24.06 27.14 -20.78
C ARG A 246 -24.66 28.33 -21.51
N SER A 247 -25.83 28.81 -21.08
CA SER A 247 -26.54 29.91 -21.74
C SER A 247 -26.09 31.30 -21.28
N GLY A 248 -25.13 31.41 -20.36
CA GLY A 248 -24.72 32.70 -19.79
C GLY A 248 -25.71 33.28 -18.77
N GLY A 249 -26.61 32.47 -18.22
CA GLY A 249 -27.51 32.85 -17.12
C GLY A 249 -26.78 33.05 -15.79
N VAL A 250 -25.69 32.30 -15.58
CA VAL A 250 -24.71 32.48 -14.50
C VAL A 250 -23.29 32.47 -15.08
N ASP A 251 -22.33 33.00 -14.36
CA ASP A 251 -20.92 33.09 -14.76
C ASP A 251 -20.08 31.94 -14.19
N ALA A 252 -20.45 31.44 -13.01
CA ALA A 252 -19.84 30.28 -12.37
C ALA A 252 -20.89 29.44 -11.64
N LEU A 253 -20.58 28.16 -11.41
CA LEU A 253 -21.30 27.29 -10.48
C LEU A 253 -20.37 26.91 -9.33
N ALA A 254 -20.81 27.17 -8.10
CA ALA A 254 -20.08 26.82 -6.90
C ALA A 254 -20.73 25.60 -6.25
N ARG A 255 -20.08 24.44 -6.38
CA ARG A 255 -20.61 23.14 -5.96
C ARG A 255 -19.45 22.16 -5.71
N GLY A 256 -19.78 20.98 -5.21
CA GLY A 256 -18.81 19.93 -4.94
C GLY A 256 -17.99 19.53 -6.17
N GLU A 257 -16.70 19.31 -5.94
CA GLU A 257 -15.70 18.97 -6.95
C GLU A 257 -16.11 17.79 -7.83
N ILE A 258 -16.56 16.70 -7.23
CA ILE A 258 -16.85 15.46 -7.95
C ILE A 258 -17.85 15.74 -9.08
N GLY A 259 -18.97 16.40 -8.76
CA GLY A 259 -19.98 16.74 -9.76
C GLY A 259 -19.49 17.75 -10.81
N ASN A 260 -18.62 18.69 -10.41
CA ASN A 260 -18.00 19.64 -11.34
C ASN A 260 -17.01 18.99 -12.30
N ARG A 261 -16.24 17.99 -11.85
CA ARG A 261 -15.33 17.24 -12.72
C ARG A 261 -16.09 16.41 -13.75
N GLU A 262 -17.15 15.74 -13.34
CA GLU A 262 -18.04 15.04 -14.28
C GLU A 262 -18.66 16.00 -15.29
N ALA A 263 -19.24 17.11 -14.83
CA ALA A 263 -19.83 18.11 -15.71
C ALA A 263 -18.80 18.68 -16.70
N SER A 264 -17.56 18.89 -16.26
CA SER A 264 -16.45 19.31 -17.12
C SER A 264 -16.12 18.25 -18.17
N ALA A 265 -16.00 16.98 -17.78
CA ALA A 265 -15.70 15.86 -18.68
C ALA A 265 -16.81 15.67 -19.74
N ASP A 266 -18.08 15.70 -19.32
CA ASP A 266 -19.25 15.54 -20.19
C ASP A 266 -19.49 16.75 -21.11
N SER A 267 -18.88 17.89 -20.82
CA SER A 267 -19.14 19.14 -21.55
C SER A 267 -18.52 19.22 -22.94
N ASN A 268 -17.67 18.25 -23.32
CA ASN A 268 -16.82 18.30 -24.52
C ASN A 268 -15.96 19.59 -24.59
N GLY A 269 -15.39 19.99 -23.45
CA GLY A 269 -14.52 21.17 -23.33
C GLY A 269 -15.25 22.51 -23.23
N ALA A 270 -16.58 22.53 -23.10
CA ALA A 270 -17.33 23.77 -22.90
C ALA A 270 -17.20 24.32 -21.47
N PHE A 271 -16.95 23.45 -20.50
CA PHE A 271 -16.76 23.81 -19.09
C PHE A 271 -15.38 23.39 -18.60
N VAL A 272 -14.90 24.07 -17.57
CA VAL A 272 -13.65 23.77 -16.89
C VAL A 272 -13.78 24.06 -15.40
N VAL A 273 -13.14 23.22 -14.58
CA VAL A 273 -12.98 23.47 -13.15
C VAL A 273 -11.78 24.38 -12.94
N THR A 274 -11.98 25.58 -12.40
CA THR A 274 -10.90 26.58 -12.25
C THR A 274 -10.37 26.71 -10.83
N ALA A 275 -11.22 26.54 -9.83
CA ALA A 275 -10.83 26.69 -8.43
C ALA A 275 -11.20 25.45 -7.62
N LEU A 276 -10.33 25.08 -6.69
CA LEU A 276 -10.53 24.04 -5.69
C LEU A 276 -10.28 24.65 -4.31
N ASP A 277 -11.19 24.44 -3.39
CA ASP A 277 -10.99 24.80 -2.00
C ASP A 277 -10.00 23.81 -1.35
N PRO A 278 -9.00 24.29 -0.60
CA PRO A 278 -8.14 23.42 0.19
C PRO A 278 -8.87 22.71 1.33
N GLU A 279 -9.99 23.24 1.81
CA GLU A 279 -10.81 22.57 2.83
C GLU A 279 -11.59 21.40 2.23
N VAL A 280 -11.50 20.27 2.93
CA VAL A 280 -12.19 19.03 2.58
C VAL A 280 -13.22 18.69 3.63
N GLU A 281 -14.32 18.11 3.19
CA GLU A 281 -15.40 17.64 4.03
C GLU A 281 -15.56 16.12 3.87
N LEU A 282 -15.97 15.43 4.92
CA LEU A 282 -16.25 13.99 4.84
C LEU A 282 -17.75 13.76 4.62
N GLY A 283 -18.08 12.90 3.67
CA GLY A 283 -19.41 12.38 3.44
C GLY A 283 -19.60 11.03 4.13
N GLY A 284 -20.76 10.84 4.75
CA GLY A 284 -21.11 9.62 5.46
C GLY A 284 -22.59 9.32 5.46
N PHE A 285 -22.95 8.15 5.98
CA PHE A 285 -24.33 7.75 6.15
C PHE A 285 -24.86 8.14 7.53
N ALA A 286 -26.12 8.59 7.56
CA ALA A 286 -26.84 8.95 8.77
C ALA A 286 -27.70 7.79 9.26
N PHE A 287 -27.78 7.64 10.59
CA PHE A 287 -28.60 6.66 11.31
C PHE A 287 -29.37 7.36 12.43
N ASP A 288 -30.48 6.79 12.88
CA ASP A 288 -31.14 7.22 14.11
C ASP A 288 -30.14 7.18 15.28
N LYS A 289 -30.22 8.15 16.20
CA LYS A 289 -29.33 8.19 17.38
C LYS A 289 -29.49 6.96 18.27
N ASP A 290 -30.67 6.36 18.33
CA ASP A 290 -30.92 5.15 19.09
C ASP A 290 -30.30 3.89 18.42
N ASP A 291 -29.89 3.99 17.15
CA ASP A 291 -29.23 2.93 16.36
C ASP A 291 -27.69 3.11 16.29
N GLU A 292 -27.06 3.80 17.25
CA GLU A 292 -25.60 4.03 17.32
C GLU A 292 -24.77 2.74 17.17
N ALA A 293 -25.24 1.61 17.70
CA ALA A 293 -24.55 0.34 17.57
C ALA A 293 -24.55 -0.22 16.14
N LEU A 294 -25.66 -0.04 15.42
CA LEU A 294 -25.75 -0.40 14.01
C LEU A 294 -24.87 0.53 13.16
N ALA A 295 -24.90 1.83 13.45
CA ALA A 295 -24.06 2.82 12.78
C ALA A 295 -22.57 2.47 12.90
N ALA A 296 -22.10 2.16 14.11
CA ALA A 296 -20.70 1.77 14.36
C ALA A 296 -20.32 0.45 13.66
N CYS A 297 -21.25 -0.51 13.60
CA CYS A 297 -20.99 -1.76 12.92
C CYS A 297 -20.94 -1.62 11.39
N VAL A 298 -21.83 -0.81 10.80
CA VAL A 298 -21.74 -0.45 9.38
C VAL A 298 -20.45 0.33 9.11
N ASP A 299 -20.08 1.26 9.97
CA ASP A 299 -18.86 2.05 9.85
C ASP A 299 -17.57 1.21 9.80
N ASP A 300 -17.45 0.19 10.65
CA ASP A 300 -16.34 -0.78 10.63
C ASP A 300 -16.21 -1.47 9.26
N LYS A 301 -17.32 -1.92 8.71
CA LYS A 301 -17.37 -2.57 7.39
C LYS A 301 -17.08 -1.61 6.25
N LEU A 302 -17.55 -0.36 6.34
CA LEU A 302 -17.23 0.68 5.36
C LEU A 302 -15.74 1.03 5.40
N ASN A 303 -15.14 1.12 6.59
CA ASN A 303 -13.71 1.31 6.76
C ASN A 303 -12.92 0.16 6.15
N TRP A 304 -13.41 -1.09 6.24
CA TRP A 304 -12.82 -2.19 5.49
C TRP A 304 -12.93 -2.00 3.98
N LEU A 305 -14.13 -1.77 3.45
CA LEU A 305 -14.36 -1.67 2.01
C LEU A 305 -13.61 -0.50 1.38
N THR A 306 -13.49 0.63 2.08
CA THR A 306 -12.82 1.84 1.60
C THR A 306 -11.32 1.87 1.90
N ASP A 307 -10.77 0.81 2.49
CA ASP A 307 -9.40 0.78 3.01
C ASP A 307 -9.07 2.00 3.89
N GLN A 308 -9.83 2.17 4.96
CA GLN A 308 -9.72 3.33 5.86
C GLN A 308 -9.78 4.68 5.11
N ARG A 309 -10.61 4.74 4.05
CA ARG A 309 -10.82 5.87 3.13
C ARG A 309 -9.70 6.11 2.11
N ARG A 310 -8.75 5.19 1.92
CA ARG A 310 -7.80 5.26 0.80
C ARG A 310 -8.47 5.02 -0.55
N ILE A 311 -9.57 4.25 -0.58
CA ILE A 311 -10.41 4.05 -1.76
C ILE A 311 -11.57 5.02 -1.69
N GLY A 312 -11.34 6.24 -2.19
CA GLY A 312 -12.33 7.29 -2.34
C GLY A 312 -12.99 7.26 -3.71
N TYR A 313 -13.61 8.39 -4.08
CA TYR A 313 -14.30 8.51 -5.37
C TYR A 313 -13.36 8.30 -6.58
N ALA A 314 -12.15 8.86 -6.53
CA ALA A 314 -11.21 8.81 -7.65
C ALA A 314 -10.75 7.38 -7.93
N GLU A 315 -10.43 6.62 -6.88
CA GLU A 315 -9.99 5.24 -6.95
C GLU A 315 -11.14 4.34 -7.45
N TRP A 316 -12.35 4.50 -6.91
CA TRP A 316 -13.54 3.78 -7.39
C TRP A 316 -13.89 4.15 -8.84
N HIS A 317 -13.74 5.41 -9.25
CA HIS A 317 -14.01 5.80 -10.63
C HIS A 317 -13.01 5.15 -11.62
N ALA A 318 -11.76 4.94 -11.18
CA ALA A 318 -10.76 4.21 -11.95
C ALA A 318 -11.01 2.69 -11.98
N ASP A 319 -11.44 2.11 -10.85
CA ASP A 319 -11.87 0.71 -10.75
C ASP A 319 -13.20 0.57 -9.97
N PRO A 320 -14.34 0.55 -10.67
CA PRO A 320 -15.66 0.42 -10.02
C PRO A 320 -15.87 -0.91 -9.28
N LEU A 321 -15.00 -1.90 -9.49
CA LEU A 321 -15.10 -3.19 -8.80
C LEU A 321 -14.34 -3.23 -7.47
N ALA A 322 -13.58 -2.18 -7.12
CA ALA A 322 -12.70 -2.14 -5.94
C ALA A 322 -13.40 -2.51 -4.61
N PHE A 323 -14.65 -2.06 -4.41
CA PHE A 323 -15.40 -2.44 -3.20
C PHE A 323 -15.81 -3.91 -3.19
N MET A 324 -16.34 -4.42 -4.31
CA MET A 324 -16.73 -5.83 -4.40
C MET A 324 -15.53 -6.76 -4.24
N GLN A 325 -14.42 -6.38 -4.84
CA GLN A 325 -13.14 -7.01 -4.66
C GLN A 325 -12.79 -7.17 -3.16
N ARG A 326 -12.88 -6.10 -2.36
CA ARG A 326 -12.60 -6.15 -0.92
C ARG A 326 -13.67 -6.86 -0.09
N ALA A 327 -14.93 -6.80 -0.51
CA ALA A 327 -16.00 -7.55 0.15
C ALA A 327 -15.76 -9.07 0.11
N ARG A 328 -15.27 -9.60 -1.01
CA ARG A 328 -14.88 -11.02 -1.15
C ARG A 328 -13.77 -11.45 -0.20
N LEU A 329 -13.03 -10.49 0.35
CA LEU A 329 -11.89 -10.70 1.24
C LEU A 329 -12.24 -10.58 2.74
N TRP A 330 -13.46 -10.15 3.09
CA TRP A 330 -13.85 -9.77 4.46
C TRP A 330 -13.58 -10.82 5.55
N ASN A 331 -13.81 -12.10 5.28
CA ASN A 331 -13.57 -13.19 6.23
C ASN A 331 -12.36 -14.08 5.88
N ALA A 332 -11.54 -13.67 4.92
CA ALA A 332 -10.41 -14.45 4.41
C ALA A 332 -9.19 -14.48 5.36
N THR A 333 -9.33 -14.20 6.66
CA THR A 333 -8.20 -14.09 7.62
C THR A 333 -7.29 -15.32 7.68
N GLU A 334 -7.83 -16.53 7.49
CA GLU A 334 -7.03 -17.75 7.38
C GLU A 334 -6.38 -17.93 6.01
N VAL A 335 -7.12 -17.60 4.94
CA VAL A 335 -6.63 -17.60 3.55
C VAL A 335 -5.51 -16.56 3.36
N PHE A 336 -5.51 -15.47 4.13
CA PHE A 336 -4.43 -14.49 4.12
C PHE A 336 -3.12 -15.01 4.71
N GLY A 337 -3.18 -15.86 5.75
CA GLY A 337 -1.98 -16.52 6.25
C GLY A 337 -1.35 -17.42 5.18
N GLN A 338 -2.20 -18.02 4.35
CA GLN A 338 -1.82 -18.83 3.21
C GLN A 338 -1.24 -18.04 2.04
N ILE A 339 -1.94 -17.00 1.58
CA ILE A 339 -1.45 -16.10 0.53
C ILE A 339 -0.13 -15.45 0.94
N TYR A 340 0.02 -15.06 2.22
CA TYR A 340 1.28 -14.56 2.76
C TYR A 340 2.42 -15.59 2.67
N ALA A 341 2.16 -16.88 2.88
CA ALA A 341 3.17 -17.91 2.72
C ALA A 341 3.57 -18.06 1.24
N TYR A 342 2.58 -18.04 0.33
CA TYR A 342 2.80 -18.13 -1.10
C TYR A 342 3.58 -16.94 -1.67
N SER A 343 3.37 -15.72 -1.16
CA SER A 343 4.16 -14.55 -1.59
C SER A 343 5.64 -14.68 -1.25
N MET A 344 6.03 -15.57 -0.32
CA MET A 344 7.43 -15.78 0.07
C MET A 344 8.14 -16.90 -0.71
N LEU A 345 7.45 -17.57 -1.65
CA LEU A 345 8.01 -18.70 -2.38
C LEU A 345 9.27 -18.32 -3.18
N SER A 346 9.24 -17.17 -3.85
CA SER A 346 10.40 -16.67 -4.62
C SER A 346 11.64 -16.52 -3.73
N GLU A 347 11.50 -15.97 -2.53
CA GLU A 347 12.62 -15.84 -1.58
C GLU A 347 13.17 -17.17 -1.09
N LEU A 348 12.31 -18.17 -0.94
CA LEU A 348 12.70 -19.51 -0.49
C LEU A 348 13.71 -20.15 -1.46
N MET A 349 13.60 -19.84 -2.75
CA MET A 349 14.32 -20.45 -3.86
C MET A 349 15.37 -19.54 -4.51
N ARG A 350 15.45 -18.28 -4.09
CA ARG A 350 16.37 -17.29 -4.66
C ARG A 350 17.84 -17.76 -4.60
N GLU A 351 18.54 -17.61 -5.73
CA GLU A 351 19.96 -17.96 -5.87
C GLU A 351 20.83 -17.05 -5.01
N GLU A 352 21.78 -17.65 -4.27
CA GLU A 352 22.77 -16.89 -3.49
C GLU A 352 24.13 -16.86 -4.19
N PHE A 353 24.62 -15.65 -4.47
CA PHE A 353 25.93 -15.43 -5.05
C PHE A 353 26.96 -15.07 -3.99
N PRO A 354 27.93 -15.96 -3.68
CA PRO A 354 29.01 -15.62 -2.77
C PRO A 354 29.93 -14.58 -3.41
N ALA A 355 30.45 -13.66 -2.59
CA ALA A 355 31.47 -12.74 -3.08
C ALA A 355 32.78 -13.49 -3.42
N THR A 356 33.63 -12.91 -4.26
CA THR A 356 34.92 -13.49 -4.66
C THR A 356 35.78 -13.85 -3.44
N LEU A 357 35.80 -13.00 -2.41
CA LEU A 357 36.51 -13.26 -1.14
C LEU A 357 35.99 -14.51 -0.41
N GLU A 358 34.68 -14.78 -0.49
CA GLU A 358 34.02 -15.91 0.17
C GLU A 358 34.26 -17.23 -0.57
N ARG A 359 34.27 -17.19 -1.91
CA ARG A 359 34.55 -18.39 -2.71
C ARG A 359 36.04 -18.75 -2.69
N LEU A 360 36.90 -17.72 -2.68
CA LEU A 360 38.32 -17.91 -2.99
C LEU A 360 39.26 -17.71 -1.80
N GLY A 361 38.85 -17.02 -0.73
CA GLY A 361 39.57 -16.85 0.53
C GLY A 361 41.05 -16.44 0.40
N ARG A 362 41.91 -17.44 0.18
CA ARG A 362 43.37 -17.33 0.02
C ARG A 362 43.84 -16.90 -1.38
N ARG A 363 43.04 -17.08 -2.46
CA ARG A 363 43.50 -16.80 -3.84
C ARG A 363 43.93 -15.33 -4.09
N PHE A 364 43.43 -14.36 -3.33
CA PHE A 364 43.92 -12.98 -3.41
C PHE A 364 45.44 -12.85 -3.18
N GLY A 365 46.01 -13.69 -2.30
CA GLY A 365 47.43 -13.68 -1.98
C GLY A 365 48.32 -14.41 -2.99
N GLU A 366 47.86 -15.57 -3.48
CA GLU A 366 48.61 -16.41 -4.42
C GLU A 366 48.55 -15.90 -5.87
N TYR A 367 47.45 -15.24 -6.26
CA TYR A 367 47.34 -14.59 -7.57
C TYR A 367 47.84 -13.12 -7.57
N GLY A 368 47.96 -12.50 -6.40
CA GLY A 368 48.55 -11.17 -6.22
C GLY A 368 50.09 -11.15 -6.19
N ALA A 369 50.73 -12.30 -5.99
CA ALA A 369 52.17 -12.45 -6.19
C ALA A 369 52.46 -12.67 -7.68
N VAL A 370 52.69 -11.57 -8.42
CA VAL A 370 53.30 -11.51 -9.78
C VAL A 370 53.28 -12.85 -10.54
N ARG A 371 52.15 -13.22 -11.14
CA ARG A 371 52.12 -14.34 -12.11
C ARG A 371 51.59 -13.86 -13.45
N THR A 372 52.47 -13.90 -14.44
CA THR A 372 52.23 -13.51 -15.84
C THR A 372 51.77 -14.70 -16.71
N GLN A 373 51.58 -15.89 -16.12
CA GLN A 373 51.14 -17.11 -16.81
C GLN A 373 50.09 -17.88 -16.00
N PRO A 374 49.16 -18.62 -16.66
CA PRO A 374 48.29 -19.59 -15.98
C PRO A 374 49.17 -20.68 -15.33
N SER A 375 49.13 -20.85 -14.01
CA SER A 375 49.91 -21.90 -13.33
C SER A 375 49.18 -23.24 -13.35
N ALA A 376 49.95 -24.33 -13.27
CA ALA A 376 49.42 -25.67 -12.99
C ALA A 376 48.51 -25.68 -11.74
N ASP A 377 48.87 -24.89 -10.71
CA ASP A 377 48.09 -24.66 -9.47
C ASP A 377 46.68 -24.04 -9.67
N ALA A 378 46.31 -23.63 -10.89
CA ALA A 378 44.96 -23.14 -11.19
C ALA A 378 43.92 -24.27 -11.33
N VAL A 379 44.40 -25.51 -11.50
CA VAL A 379 43.59 -26.72 -11.55
C VAL A 379 43.35 -27.19 -10.12
N GLY A 380 42.08 -27.39 -9.74
CA GLY A 380 41.79 -27.86 -8.40
C GLY A 380 40.34 -28.22 -8.19
N ILE A 381 40.10 -29.16 -7.28
CA ILE A 381 38.77 -29.55 -6.81
C ILE A 381 38.52 -28.85 -5.48
N TRP A 382 37.31 -28.37 -5.28
CA TRP A 382 36.88 -27.80 -4.02
C TRP A 382 35.50 -28.31 -3.64
N ALA A 383 35.27 -28.37 -2.33
CA ALA A 383 33.97 -28.66 -1.75
C ALA A 383 33.64 -27.59 -0.72
N ARG A 384 32.36 -27.25 -0.63
CA ARG A 384 31.84 -26.22 0.26
C ARG A 384 30.55 -26.67 0.90
N ALA A 385 30.41 -26.38 2.19
CA ALA A 385 29.16 -26.48 2.92
C ALA A 385 28.84 -25.14 3.56
N LYS A 386 27.60 -24.68 3.44
CA LYS A 386 27.11 -23.48 4.12
C LYS A 386 25.76 -23.73 4.78
N GLY A 387 25.52 -23.02 5.87
CA GLY A 387 24.25 -23.01 6.57
C GLY A 387 23.93 -21.61 7.06
N GLY A 388 22.64 -21.27 7.13
CA GLY A 388 22.21 -19.96 7.60
C GLY A 388 20.79 -19.95 8.14
N HIS A 389 20.52 -18.92 8.93
CA HIS A 389 19.21 -18.61 9.49
C HIS A 389 18.87 -17.16 9.17
N ARG A 390 17.60 -16.91 8.84
CA ARG A 390 17.04 -15.57 8.62
C ARG A 390 15.73 -15.47 9.39
N ARG A 391 15.54 -14.37 10.11
CA ARG A 391 14.29 -14.02 10.78
C ARG A 391 13.92 -12.60 10.41
N ILE A 392 12.67 -12.41 10.06
CA ILE A 392 12.12 -11.10 9.74
C ILE A 392 10.77 -10.99 10.45
N GLU A 393 10.56 -9.84 11.09
CA GLU A 393 9.31 -9.49 11.73
C GLU A 393 8.72 -8.27 11.01
N ASN A 394 7.39 -8.21 10.94
CA ASN A 394 6.63 -7.16 10.27
C ASN A 394 6.93 -7.06 8.76
N VAL A 395 6.84 -8.19 8.05
CA VAL A 395 6.85 -8.16 6.57
C VAL A 395 5.50 -7.61 6.11
N ASP A 396 5.49 -6.37 5.63
CA ASP A 396 4.29 -5.76 5.07
C ASP A 396 3.92 -6.47 3.76
N VAL A 397 2.63 -6.66 3.53
CA VAL A 397 2.12 -7.12 2.25
C VAL A 397 1.43 -5.91 1.66
N ALA A 398 1.87 -5.46 0.49
CA ALA A 398 1.57 -4.15 -0.12
C ALA A 398 0.09 -3.84 -0.41
N THR A 399 -0.83 -4.70 -0.01
CA THR A 399 -2.15 -4.26 0.42
C THR A 399 -2.04 -3.88 1.90
N ASP A 400 -1.66 -2.64 2.14
CA ASP A 400 -1.49 -1.90 3.40
C ASP A 400 -2.72 -1.93 4.35
N SER A 401 -3.72 -2.74 4.04
CA SER A 401 -4.89 -3.10 4.85
C SER A 401 -4.68 -4.30 5.78
N PHE A 402 -3.64 -5.12 5.61
CA PHE A 402 -3.60 -6.44 6.28
C PHE A 402 -2.48 -6.67 7.30
N GLY A 403 -1.59 -5.71 7.54
CA GLY A 403 -0.55 -5.74 8.59
C GLY A 403 0.58 -6.77 8.39
N GLY A 404 1.70 -6.52 9.06
CA GLY A 404 2.95 -7.27 8.89
C GLY A 404 2.95 -8.73 9.38
N GLY A 405 3.62 -9.62 8.65
CA GLY A 405 3.83 -11.04 8.99
C GLY A 405 5.19 -11.33 9.61
N LYS A 406 5.38 -12.56 10.12
CA LYS A 406 6.66 -13.09 10.60
C LYS A 406 7.17 -14.16 9.65
N TRP A 407 8.45 -14.10 9.33
CA TRP A 407 9.14 -15.07 8.49
C TRP A 407 10.38 -15.61 9.21
N ARG A 408 10.55 -16.93 9.20
CA ARG A 408 11.77 -17.60 9.70
C ARG A 408 12.21 -18.63 8.69
N GLN A 409 13.48 -18.61 8.34
CA GLN A 409 14.05 -19.47 7.30
C GLN A 409 15.37 -20.07 7.79
N ASN A 410 15.56 -21.36 7.55
CA ASN A 410 16.85 -22.04 7.65
C ASN A 410 17.23 -22.57 6.28
N ARG A 411 18.49 -22.40 5.89
CA ARG A 411 18.99 -22.89 4.61
C ARG A 411 20.31 -23.62 4.80
N GLY A 412 20.46 -24.75 4.14
CA GLY A 412 21.69 -25.50 4.01
C GLY A 412 22.05 -25.72 2.52
N GLN A 413 23.33 -25.66 2.20
CA GLN A 413 23.82 -25.96 0.85
C GLN A 413 25.15 -26.68 0.91
N VAL A 414 25.31 -27.68 0.03
CA VAL A 414 26.59 -28.31 -0.30
C VAL A 414 26.88 -28.09 -1.77
N GLU A 415 28.13 -27.78 -2.08
CA GLU A 415 28.59 -27.53 -3.45
C GLU A 415 29.97 -28.15 -3.66
N ILE A 416 30.17 -28.74 -4.83
CA ILE A 416 31.44 -29.30 -5.27
C ILE A 416 31.77 -28.70 -6.63
N GLY A 417 33.02 -28.28 -6.80
CA GLY A 417 33.44 -27.67 -8.05
C GLY A 417 34.87 -28.00 -8.44
N TYR A 418 35.15 -27.67 -9.69
CA TYR A 418 36.43 -27.87 -10.34
C TYR A 418 36.82 -26.59 -11.06
N ASP A 419 38.02 -26.10 -10.80
CA ASP A 419 38.60 -24.95 -11.50
C ASP A 419 39.64 -25.42 -12.53
N PHE A 420 39.77 -24.65 -13.61
CA PHE A 420 40.73 -24.89 -14.68
C PHE A 420 41.18 -23.56 -15.32
N PRO A 421 42.42 -23.46 -15.81
CA PRO A 421 42.88 -22.27 -16.54
C PRO A 421 42.19 -22.18 -17.91
N ILE A 422 42.01 -20.95 -18.41
CA ILE A 422 41.53 -20.66 -19.77
C ILE A 422 42.63 -19.91 -20.53
N PRO A 423 43.62 -20.61 -21.12
CA PRO A 423 44.82 -19.97 -21.70
C PRO A 423 44.52 -18.97 -22.83
N ALA A 424 43.50 -19.26 -23.63
CA ALA A 424 43.09 -18.39 -24.75
C ALA A 424 42.53 -17.02 -24.29
N ALA A 425 42.10 -16.91 -23.03
CA ALA A 425 41.56 -15.68 -22.43
C ALA A 425 42.59 -14.97 -21.51
N GLY A 426 43.85 -15.42 -21.51
CA GLY A 426 44.90 -14.92 -20.63
C GLY A 426 44.86 -15.56 -19.23
N PRO A 427 45.21 -14.83 -18.15
CA PRO A 427 45.26 -15.37 -16.79
C PRO A 427 43.85 -15.47 -16.17
N VAL A 428 42.93 -16.15 -16.85
CA VAL A 428 41.56 -16.38 -16.41
C VAL A 428 41.43 -17.81 -15.95
N VAL A 429 40.73 -18.02 -14.83
CA VAL A 429 40.36 -19.33 -14.31
C VAL A 429 38.86 -19.51 -14.51
N GLY A 430 38.50 -20.56 -15.23
CA GLY A 430 37.14 -21.05 -15.31
C GLY A 430 36.85 -22.02 -14.19
N GLY A 431 35.58 -22.12 -13.79
CA GLY A 431 35.13 -23.11 -12.83
C GLY A 431 33.74 -23.62 -13.18
N ILE A 432 33.51 -24.90 -12.93
CA ILE A 432 32.19 -25.53 -12.96
C ILE A 432 31.88 -26.09 -11.58
N SER A 433 30.64 -25.99 -11.13
CA SER A 433 30.20 -26.62 -9.89
C SER A 433 28.78 -27.17 -9.98
N ILE A 434 28.50 -28.11 -9.09
CA ILE A 434 27.16 -28.63 -8.82
C ILE A 434 26.84 -28.43 -7.35
N HIS A 435 25.57 -28.20 -7.04
CA HIS A 435 25.12 -27.98 -5.67
C HIS A 435 23.77 -28.65 -5.38
N ALA A 436 23.58 -28.94 -4.10
CA ALA A 436 22.31 -29.36 -3.52
C ALA A 436 21.97 -28.44 -2.35
N MET A 437 20.69 -28.09 -2.23
CA MET A 437 20.18 -27.10 -1.29
C MET A 437 18.95 -27.66 -0.59
N HIS A 438 18.81 -27.31 0.69
CA HIS A 438 17.63 -27.59 1.48
C HIS A 438 17.26 -26.33 2.25
N THR A 439 16.02 -25.89 2.12
CA THR A 439 15.51 -24.71 2.79
C THR A 439 14.23 -25.07 3.51
N THR A 440 14.12 -24.69 4.77
CA THR A 440 12.87 -24.77 5.55
C THR A 440 12.47 -23.38 5.98
N ALA A 441 11.18 -23.08 5.95
CA ALA A 441 10.68 -21.81 6.41
C ALA A 441 9.32 -21.90 7.11
N GLN A 442 9.05 -20.89 7.92
CA GLN A 442 7.78 -20.70 8.59
C GLN A 442 7.28 -19.28 8.36
N ALA A 443 6.08 -19.16 7.78
CA ALA A 443 5.36 -17.91 7.64
C ALA A 443 4.18 -17.87 8.64
N ARG A 444 4.04 -16.76 9.37
CA ARG A 444 2.95 -16.57 10.34
C ARG A 444 2.39 -15.15 10.26
N LYS A 445 1.07 -14.99 10.40
CA LYS A 445 0.39 -13.68 10.40
C LYS A 445 -0.59 -13.55 11.58
N GLY A 446 -0.50 -12.45 12.33
CA GLY A 446 -1.43 -12.12 13.43
C GLY A 446 -1.49 -13.14 14.58
N ARG A 447 -2.65 -13.22 15.27
CA ARG A 447 -2.96 -14.25 16.28
C ARG A 447 -3.46 -15.57 15.67
N SER A 448 -3.49 -15.69 14.34
CA SER A 448 -4.07 -16.82 13.64
C SER A 448 -3.20 -18.07 13.70
N TYR A 449 -3.88 -19.22 13.71
CA TYR A 449 -3.36 -20.58 13.82
C TYR A 449 -2.76 -21.15 12.51
N ALA A 450 -2.77 -20.38 11.42
CA ALA A 450 -2.18 -20.79 10.15
C ALA A 450 -0.67 -20.52 10.14
N ALA A 451 0.08 -21.27 10.95
CA ALA A 451 1.50 -21.45 10.68
C ALA A 451 1.62 -22.30 9.41
N SER A 452 2.31 -21.77 8.40
CA SER A 452 2.77 -22.56 7.27
C SER A 452 4.14 -23.12 7.57
N ASP A 453 4.33 -24.38 7.22
CA ASP A 453 5.65 -24.98 7.11
C ASP A 453 5.94 -25.13 5.62
N LEU A 454 7.06 -24.55 5.18
CA LEU A 454 7.52 -24.61 3.80
C LEU A 454 8.83 -25.37 3.76
N GLU A 455 8.94 -26.33 2.85
CA GLU A 455 10.16 -27.11 2.63
C GLU A 455 10.53 -27.07 1.15
N ALA A 456 11.76 -26.68 0.82
CA ALA A 456 12.26 -26.63 -0.55
C ALA A 456 13.55 -27.41 -0.68
N VAL A 457 13.58 -28.35 -1.62
CA VAL A 457 14.77 -29.13 -2.00
C VAL A 457 15.19 -28.69 -3.40
N GLY A 458 16.44 -28.24 -3.53
CA GLY A 458 16.98 -27.72 -4.77
C GLY A 458 18.24 -28.43 -5.23
N TYR A 459 18.43 -28.58 -6.53
CA TYR A 459 19.68 -29.05 -7.12
C TYR A 459 20.01 -28.24 -8.38
N GLY A 460 21.29 -27.98 -8.59
CA GLY A 460 21.71 -27.08 -9.66
C GLY A 460 23.19 -27.10 -9.94
N GLY A 461 23.62 -26.14 -10.75
CA GLY A 461 25.01 -25.95 -11.09
C GLY A 461 25.37 -24.49 -11.32
N ALA A 462 26.67 -24.24 -11.35
CA ALA A 462 27.20 -22.91 -11.58
C ALA A 462 28.41 -22.91 -12.52
N LEU A 463 28.57 -21.78 -13.21
CA LEU A 463 29.78 -21.47 -13.96
C LEU A 463 30.43 -20.22 -13.35
N THR A 464 31.75 -20.23 -13.24
CA THR A 464 32.52 -19.08 -12.75
C THR A 464 33.67 -18.74 -13.68
N LEU A 465 33.94 -17.45 -13.85
CA LEU A 465 35.12 -16.92 -14.52
C LEU A 465 35.75 -15.91 -13.60
N VAL A 466 37.02 -16.08 -13.26
CA VAL A 466 37.74 -15.13 -12.41
C VAL A 466 39.10 -14.76 -13.01
N ARG A 467 39.46 -13.48 -12.88
CA ARG A 467 40.77 -12.97 -13.26
C ARG A 467 41.34 -12.11 -12.16
N PHE A 468 42.60 -12.35 -11.83
CA PHE A 468 43.40 -11.50 -10.96
C PHE A 468 44.50 -10.82 -11.76
N ALA A 469 44.65 -9.52 -11.58
CA ALA A 469 45.70 -8.72 -12.20
C ALA A 469 46.84 -8.45 -11.20
N PRO A 470 48.09 -8.29 -11.67
CA PRO A 470 49.24 -8.06 -10.79
C PRO A 470 49.16 -6.80 -9.92
N ASN A 471 48.31 -5.83 -10.26
CA ASN A 471 48.10 -4.59 -9.51
C ASN A 471 47.05 -4.71 -8.39
N GLY A 472 46.64 -5.94 -8.05
CA GLY A 472 45.63 -6.26 -7.05
C GLY A 472 44.19 -6.14 -7.54
N PHE A 473 43.95 -5.70 -8.77
CA PHE A 473 42.62 -5.65 -9.37
C PHE A 473 42.14 -7.06 -9.71
N TYR A 474 40.84 -7.32 -9.55
CA TYR A 474 40.21 -8.54 -10.01
C TYR A 474 38.82 -8.27 -10.53
N TRP A 475 38.34 -9.21 -11.33
CA TRP A 475 36.93 -9.33 -11.66
C TRP A 475 36.51 -10.79 -11.62
N GLU A 476 35.24 -11.01 -11.31
CA GLU A 476 34.60 -12.32 -11.33
C GLU A 476 33.23 -12.21 -11.99
N ALA A 477 32.91 -13.18 -12.84
CA ALA A 477 31.57 -13.42 -13.34
C ALA A 477 31.09 -14.80 -12.88
N GLN A 478 29.85 -14.88 -12.42
CA GLN A 478 29.23 -16.13 -12.01
C GLN A 478 27.85 -16.26 -12.66
N SER A 479 27.44 -17.49 -12.94
CA SER A 479 26.05 -17.81 -13.30
C SER A 479 25.63 -19.05 -12.53
N ARG A 480 24.37 -19.07 -12.08
CA ARG A 480 23.78 -20.19 -11.33
C ARG A 480 22.42 -20.53 -11.92
N PHE A 481 22.09 -21.82 -11.87
CA PHE A 481 20.80 -22.34 -12.24
C PHE A 481 20.44 -23.52 -11.34
N SER A 482 19.20 -23.57 -10.85
CA SER A 482 18.69 -24.66 -10.01
C SER A 482 17.26 -25.04 -10.34
N PHE A 483 16.94 -26.32 -10.12
CA PHE A 483 15.59 -26.85 -10.10
C PHE A 483 15.18 -27.10 -8.65
N TRP A 484 13.91 -26.86 -8.34
CA TRP A 484 13.36 -26.94 -6.99
C TRP A 484 12.07 -27.74 -6.99
N ASN A 485 11.87 -28.48 -5.91
CA ASN A 485 10.57 -29.00 -5.51
C ASN A 485 10.26 -28.42 -4.12
N VAL A 486 9.08 -27.82 -3.99
CA VAL A 486 8.65 -27.08 -2.81
C VAL A 486 7.35 -27.65 -2.28
N ASP A 487 7.37 -28.14 -1.05
CA ASP A 487 6.19 -28.59 -0.33
C ASP A 487 5.72 -27.48 0.63
N VAL A 488 4.42 -27.21 0.61
CA VAL A 488 3.78 -26.18 1.44
C VAL A 488 2.63 -26.81 2.23
N ASP A 489 2.77 -26.80 3.56
CA ASP A 489 1.79 -27.39 4.47
C ASP A 489 1.09 -26.34 5.34
N PHE A 490 -0.25 -26.36 5.33
CA PHE A 490 -1.10 -25.55 6.21
C PHE A 490 -1.86 -26.46 7.18
N THR A 491 -1.24 -26.76 8.33
CA THR A 491 -1.75 -27.73 9.30
C THR A 491 -3.18 -27.42 9.78
N SER A 492 -3.54 -26.15 10.00
CA SER A 492 -4.88 -25.76 10.45
C SER A 492 -5.97 -26.00 9.39
N ARG A 493 -5.59 -26.02 8.10
CA ARG A 493 -6.50 -26.17 6.95
C ARG A 493 -6.43 -27.55 6.30
N ARG A 494 -5.45 -28.38 6.69
CA ARG A 494 -5.17 -29.70 6.11
C ARG A 494 -4.89 -29.63 4.61
N ILE A 495 -4.20 -28.57 4.20
CA ILE A 495 -3.76 -28.35 2.82
C ILE A 495 -2.28 -28.68 2.76
N SER A 496 -1.90 -29.36 1.68
CA SER A 496 -0.53 -29.74 1.36
C SER A 496 -0.39 -29.62 -0.15
N GLU A 497 0.47 -28.72 -0.60
CA GLU A 497 0.73 -28.46 -2.01
C GLU A 497 2.19 -28.78 -2.33
N SER A 498 2.44 -29.31 -3.53
CA SER A 498 3.80 -29.53 -4.06
C SER A 498 3.97 -28.74 -5.34
N ILE A 499 5.00 -27.90 -5.38
CA ILE A 499 5.23 -26.88 -6.41
C ILE A 499 6.60 -27.13 -7.03
N ASP A 500 6.63 -27.28 -8.35
CA ASP A 500 7.88 -27.35 -9.10
C ASP A 500 8.32 -25.94 -9.52
N ALA A 501 9.62 -25.70 -9.41
CA ALA A 501 10.17 -24.37 -9.65
C ALA A 501 11.61 -24.41 -10.17
N ARG A 502 12.06 -23.27 -10.68
CA ARG A 502 13.38 -23.05 -11.28
C ARG A 502 13.90 -21.70 -10.82
N SER A 503 15.18 -21.63 -10.52
CA SER A 503 15.85 -20.37 -10.22
C SER A 503 17.07 -20.22 -11.10
N TRP A 504 17.39 -18.97 -11.42
CA TRP A 504 18.58 -18.65 -12.18
C TRP A 504 19.13 -17.29 -11.75
N GLY A 505 20.40 -17.06 -12.07
CA GLY A 505 20.98 -15.75 -11.86
C GLY A 505 22.35 -15.60 -12.45
N VAL A 506 22.78 -14.35 -12.50
CA VAL A 506 24.12 -13.94 -12.92
C VAL A 506 24.68 -12.92 -11.95
N SER A 507 25.98 -12.95 -11.74
CA SER A 507 26.67 -11.97 -10.91
C SER A 507 27.96 -11.52 -11.57
N PHE A 508 28.27 -10.24 -11.38
CA PHE A 508 29.55 -9.65 -11.74
C PHE A 508 30.12 -8.89 -10.54
N GLU A 509 31.34 -9.23 -10.14
CA GLU A 509 32.07 -8.57 -9.06
C GLU A 509 33.36 -7.98 -9.59
N ILE A 510 33.69 -6.79 -9.12
CA ILE A 510 34.99 -6.16 -9.31
C ILE A 510 35.53 -5.68 -7.97
N GLY A 511 36.86 -5.67 -7.85
CA GLY A 511 37.49 -5.03 -6.73
C GLY A 511 38.98 -4.89 -6.91
N ARG A 512 39.62 -4.30 -5.91
CA ARG A 512 41.07 -4.12 -5.91
C ARG A 512 41.63 -4.23 -4.52
N GLU A 513 42.57 -5.14 -4.33
CA GLU A 513 43.30 -5.23 -3.08
C GLU A 513 44.49 -4.27 -3.07
N PHE A 514 44.61 -3.52 -1.99
CA PHE A 514 45.70 -2.61 -1.70
C PHE A 514 46.49 -3.16 -0.52
N ASN A 515 47.82 -3.19 -0.65
CA ASN A 515 48.69 -3.32 0.52
C ASN A 515 48.78 -1.96 1.20
N THR A 516 48.63 -1.94 2.52
CA THR A 516 48.81 -0.71 3.30
C THR A 516 50.27 -0.55 3.71
N SER A 517 50.67 0.68 4.06
CA SER A 517 51.99 0.92 4.67
C SER A 517 52.09 0.41 6.12
N LEU A 518 50.99 -0.10 6.68
CA LEU A 518 50.94 -0.71 8.01
C LEU A 518 51.48 -2.14 7.92
N ALA A 519 52.79 -2.27 8.03
CA ALA A 519 53.47 -3.55 8.16
C ALA A 519 53.64 -3.87 9.65
N PHE A 520 53.16 -5.04 10.08
CA PHE A 520 53.46 -5.59 11.39
C PHE A 520 54.62 -6.58 11.26
N GLU A 521 55.45 -6.76 12.29
CA GLU A 521 56.54 -7.77 12.27
C GLU A 521 56.03 -9.19 11.91
N SER A 522 54.75 -9.44 12.15
CA SER A 522 54.06 -10.71 11.96
C SER A 522 53.30 -10.83 10.64
N GLY A 523 53.03 -9.76 9.89
CA GLY A 523 52.26 -9.85 8.63
C GLY A 523 51.87 -8.53 7.95
N ASP A 524 51.25 -8.68 6.77
CA ASP A 524 50.80 -7.57 5.91
C ASP A 524 49.31 -7.27 6.11
N PHE A 525 48.96 -6.00 6.23
CA PHE A 525 47.57 -5.55 6.27
C PHE A 525 47.09 -5.08 4.90
N ARG A 526 45.95 -5.63 4.46
CA ARG A 526 45.36 -5.39 3.13
C ARG A 526 43.95 -4.85 3.21
N VAL A 527 43.59 -3.98 2.28
CA VAL A 527 42.25 -3.39 2.14
C VAL A 527 41.72 -3.65 0.73
N THR A 528 40.46 -4.06 0.60
CA THR A 528 39.84 -4.42 -0.68
C THR A 528 38.46 -3.77 -0.82
N PRO A 529 38.35 -2.58 -1.43
CA PRO A 529 37.09 -2.13 -1.98
C PRO A 529 36.61 -3.08 -3.07
N ARG A 530 35.30 -3.36 -3.04
CA ARG A 530 34.62 -4.21 -4.02
C ARG A 530 33.20 -3.72 -4.28
N VAL A 531 32.73 -4.00 -5.48
CA VAL A 531 31.34 -3.80 -5.91
C VAL A 531 30.90 -5.07 -6.63
N GLN A 532 29.71 -5.54 -6.30
CA GLN A 532 29.09 -6.70 -6.90
C GLN A 532 27.68 -6.34 -7.37
N VAL A 533 27.31 -6.82 -8.55
CA VAL A 533 25.94 -6.76 -9.07
C VAL A 533 25.44 -8.20 -9.22
N VAL A 534 24.21 -8.44 -8.81
CA VAL A 534 23.54 -9.74 -8.87
C VAL A 534 22.18 -9.54 -9.49
N TYR A 535 21.87 -10.31 -10.53
CA TYR A 535 20.53 -10.43 -11.07
C TYR A 535 20.03 -11.85 -10.87
N THR A 536 18.85 -12.02 -10.29
CA THR A 536 18.23 -13.34 -10.08
C THR A 536 16.78 -13.32 -10.49
N GLY A 537 16.29 -14.47 -10.97
CA GLY A 537 14.88 -14.71 -11.20
C GLY A 537 14.47 -16.09 -10.69
N VAL A 538 13.21 -16.20 -10.29
CA VAL A 538 12.57 -17.45 -9.85
C VAL A 538 11.30 -17.67 -10.65
N ASP A 539 11.10 -18.87 -11.13
CA ASP A 539 9.93 -19.26 -11.92
C ASP A 539 9.31 -20.51 -11.30
N PHE A 540 8.02 -20.49 -11.03
CA PHE A 540 7.29 -21.62 -10.45
C PHE A 540 5.92 -21.73 -11.11
N ASP A 541 5.40 -22.96 -11.18
CA ASP A 541 4.13 -23.23 -11.85
C ASP A 541 2.95 -22.61 -11.09
N ASP A 542 2.00 -22.03 -11.83
CA ASP A 542 0.71 -21.62 -11.27
C ASP A 542 -0.04 -22.84 -10.74
N PHE A 543 -0.70 -22.70 -9.59
CA PHE A 543 -1.41 -23.81 -8.96
C PHE A 543 -2.75 -23.36 -8.38
N THR A 544 -3.61 -24.34 -8.11
CA THR A 544 -4.84 -24.12 -7.35
C THR A 544 -4.83 -25.06 -6.17
N ASP A 545 -4.93 -24.50 -4.97
CA ASP A 545 -4.82 -25.27 -3.74
C ASP A 545 -6.10 -26.02 -3.36
N GLY A 546 -6.02 -26.78 -2.25
CA GLY A 546 -7.16 -27.49 -1.67
C GLY A 546 -8.37 -26.64 -1.26
N ASP A 547 -8.24 -25.32 -1.14
CA ASP A 547 -9.33 -24.36 -0.89
C ASP A 547 -9.90 -23.74 -2.17
N GLY A 548 -9.29 -24.01 -3.32
CA GLY A 548 -9.65 -23.38 -4.59
C GLY A 548 -9.00 -22.01 -4.81
N VAL A 549 -8.00 -21.62 -4.01
CA VAL A 549 -7.20 -20.41 -4.27
C VAL A 549 -6.36 -20.68 -5.51
N THR A 550 -6.61 -19.94 -6.59
CA THR A 550 -5.67 -19.92 -7.72
C THR A 550 -4.55 -18.95 -7.41
N VAL A 551 -3.32 -19.46 -7.41
CA VAL A 551 -2.09 -18.69 -7.20
C VAL A 551 -1.35 -18.67 -8.52
N ALA A 552 -1.15 -17.46 -9.04
CA ALA A 552 -0.33 -17.22 -10.22
C ALA A 552 0.93 -16.43 -9.87
N LYS A 553 2.06 -16.78 -10.47
CA LYS A 553 3.32 -16.07 -10.23
C LYS A 553 3.25 -14.64 -10.79
N GLY A 554 3.67 -13.66 -10.01
CA GLY A 554 3.89 -12.28 -10.44
C GLY A 554 5.36 -12.00 -10.76
N ASP A 555 5.83 -10.81 -10.40
CA ASP A 555 7.23 -10.42 -10.53
C ASP A 555 8.09 -11.16 -9.50
N SER A 556 9.29 -11.55 -9.88
CA SER A 556 10.16 -12.42 -9.06
C SER A 556 11.63 -12.13 -9.27
N ASP A 557 11.91 -11.09 -10.07
CA ASP A 557 13.24 -10.73 -10.50
C ASP A 557 13.81 -9.74 -9.50
N SER A 558 15.12 -9.85 -9.26
CA SER A 558 15.83 -9.02 -8.29
C SER A 558 17.11 -8.51 -8.91
N LEU A 559 17.44 -7.25 -8.63
CA LEU A 559 18.69 -6.62 -9.05
C LEU A 559 19.38 -6.03 -7.81
N GLU A 560 20.22 -6.84 -7.18
CA GLU A 560 20.99 -6.42 -6.02
C GLU A 560 22.33 -5.82 -6.43
N VAL A 561 22.65 -4.64 -5.90
CA VAL A 561 24.00 -4.07 -5.95
C VAL A 561 24.57 -4.01 -4.54
N SER A 562 25.75 -4.62 -4.36
CA SER A 562 26.49 -4.60 -3.11
C SER A 562 27.80 -3.83 -3.24
N ALA A 563 28.03 -2.89 -2.33
CA ALA A 563 29.30 -2.20 -2.16
C ALA A 563 29.93 -2.63 -0.83
N GLY A 564 31.22 -3.01 -0.86
CA GLY A 564 31.90 -3.55 0.31
C GLY A 564 33.35 -3.13 0.46
N LEU A 565 33.83 -3.23 1.71
CA LEU A 565 35.23 -3.04 2.10
C LEU A 565 35.70 -4.27 2.88
N GLY A 566 36.64 -4.99 2.28
CA GLY A 566 37.38 -6.08 2.92
C GLY A 566 38.64 -5.58 3.61
N PHE A 567 38.92 -6.10 4.79
CA PHE A 567 40.16 -5.90 5.55
C PHE A 567 40.78 -7.26 5.81
N ALA A 568 42.08 -7.42 5.61
CA ALA A 568 42.75 -8.70 5.84
C ALA A 568 44.13 -8.55 6.47
N MET A 569 44.45 -9.46 7.37
CA MET A 569 45.80 -9.68 7.86
C MET A 569 46.34 -10.97 7.24
N VAL A 570 47.42 -10.85 6.47
CA VAL A 570 48.11 -11.97 5.85
C VAL A 570 49.34 -12.30 6.70
N LEU A 571 49.42 -13.53 7.18
CA LEU A 571 50.46 -14.07 8.05
C LEU A 571 51.24 -15.14 7.28
N PRO A 572 52.28 -14.77 6.50
CA PRO A 572 52.92 -15.68 5.55
C PRO A 572 53.61 -16.87 6.23
N LYS A 573 54.23 -16.66 7.40
CA LYS A 573 54.92 -17.72 8.15
C LYS A 573 53.96 -18.79 8.68
N GLN A 574 52.70 -18.44 8.87
CA GLN A 574 51.65 -19.31 9.41
C GLN A 574 50.72 -19.84 8.31
N ASP A 575 50.97 -19.49 7.06
CA ASP A 575 50.11 -19.86 5.93
C ASP A 575 48.63 -19.48 6.15
N LEU A 576 48.41 -18.35 6.82
CA LEU A 576 47.12 -17.94 7.35
C LEU A 576 46.73 -16.54 6.85
N ARG A 577 45.47 -16.40 6.42
CA ARG A 577 44.83 -15.11 6.15
C ARG A 577 43.60 -14.98 7.04
N LEU A 578 43.55 -13.92 7.83
CA LEU A 578 42.36 -13.52 8.59
C LEU A 578 41.72 -12.34 7.88
N TYR A 579 40.40 -12.31 7.75
CA TYR A 579 39.73 -11.23 7.04
C TYR A 579 38.37 -10.90 7.64
N VAL A 580 37.99 -9.62 7.50
CA VAL A 580 36.68 -9.07 7.79
C VAL A 580 36.19 -8.35 6.54
N ASP A 581 34.90 -8.44 6.23
CA ASP A 581 34.29 -7.68 5.13
C ASP A 581 33.00 -7.05 5.64
N LEU A 582 32.84 -5.76 5.33
CA LEU A 582 31.65 -4.98 5.64
C LEU A 582 31.05 -4.52 4.32
N SER A 583 29.75 -4.74 4.10
CA SER A 583 29.09 -4.34 2.87
C SER A 583 27.65 -3.89 3.09
N VAL A 584 27.18 -3.03 2.19
CA VAL A 584 25.77 -2.68 2.07
C VAL A 584 25.29 -3.19 0.73
N ALA A 585 24.13 -3.85 0.72
CA ALA A 585 23.44 -4.33 -0.47
C ALA A 585 22.09 -3.61 -0.59
N HIS A 586 21.71 -3.27 -1.81
CA HIS A 586 20.40 -2.68 -2.13
C HIS A 586 19.80 -3.41 -3.33
N ASP A 587 18.57 -3.89 -3.21
CA ASP A 587 17.76 -4.37 -4.32
C ASP A 587 17.07 -3.20 -5.01
N PHE A 588 17.20 -3.11 -6.34
CA PHE A 588 16.64 -2.04 -7.15
C PHE A 588 15.35 -2.44 -7.88
N GLN A 589 14.92 -3.70 -7.76
CA GLN A 589 13.63 -4.16 -8.28
C GLN A 589 12.59 -4.21 -7.18
N ASP A 590 11.33 -4.16 -7.61
CA ASP A 590 10.19 -4.34 -6.72
C ASP A 590 10.24 -5.73 -6.08
N ASP A 591 9.67 -5.83 -4.89
CA ASP A 591 9.51 -7.08 -4.17
C ASP A 591 8.80 -8.15 -5.00
N SER A 592 9.14 -9.42 -4.73
CA SER A 592 8.48 -10.55 -5.39
C SER A 592 6.97 -10.52 -5.14
N SER A 593 6.19 -10.81 -6.18
CA SER A 593 4.73 -10.75 -6.14
C SER A 593 4.08 -12.03 -6.63
N ILE A 594 2.86 -12.26 -6.14
CA ILE A 594 1.95 -13.29 -6.62
C ILE A 594 0.58 -12.67 -6.89
N ASN A 595 -0.19 -13.26 -7.79
CA ASN A 595 -1.60 -12.99 -7.91
C ASN A 595 -2.41 -14.09 -7.22
N ALA A 596 -3.27 -13.71 -6.28
CA ALA A 596 -4.25 -14.62 -5.68
C ALA A 596 -5.63 -13.94 -5.67
N TYR A 597 -6.68 -14.66 -6.08
CA TYR A 597 -8.04 -14.12 -6.22
C TYR A 597 -8.17 -12.86 -7.11
N GLY A 598 -7.23 -12.63 -8.04
CA GLY A 598 -7.21 -11.43 -8.87
C GLY A 598 -6.49 -10.23 -8.23
N PHE A 599 -5.95 -10.38 -7.02
CA PHE A 599 -5.16 -9.36 -6.33
C PHE A 599 -3.68 -9.69 -6.37
N GLU A 600 -2.87 -8.66 -6.56
CA GLU A 600 -1.42 -8.76 -6.44
C GLU A 600 -1.00 -8.63 -4.97
N PHE A 601 -0.18 -9.56 -4.50
CA PHE A 601 0.42 -9.56 -3.17
C PHE A 601 1.94 -9.56 -3.29
N ARG A 602 2.60 -8.58 -2.67
CA ARG A 602 4.06 -8.41 -2.70
C ARG A 602 4.71 -8.84 -1.39
N SER A 603 5.91 -9.37 -1.47
CA SER A 603 6.70 -9.83 -0.34
C SER A 603 7.48 -8.66 0.27
N GLY A 604 6.98 -7.95 1.29
CA GLY A 604 7.60 -6.71 1.80
C GLY A 604 8.93 -6.91 2.57
N PHE A 605 9.98 -7.35 1.88
CA PHE A 605 11.32 -7.41 2.44
C PHE A 605 11.95 -6.03 2.36
N SER A 606 12.83 -5.70 3.32
CA SER A 606 13.62 -4.47 3.19
C SER A 606 14.60 -4.58 2.03
N ASP A 607 14.58 -3.60 1.14
CA ASP A 607 15.48 -3.53 -0.03
C ASP A 607 16.95 -3.37 0.36
N THR A 608 17.23 -2.80 1.54
CA THR A 608 18.59 -2.40 1.92
C THR A 608 19.09 -3.17 3.14
N TRP A 609 20.19 -3.93 2.96
CA TRP A 609 20.80 -4.72 4.02
C TRP A 609 22.28 -4.40 4.24
N GLY A 610 22.63 -4.19 5.50
CA GLY A 610 24.01 -4.16 5.97
C GLY A 610 24.49 -5.58 6.31
N HIS A 611 25.70 -5.90 5.89
CA HIS A 611 26.32 -7.21 6.08
C HIS A 611 27.72 -7.09 6.68
N ALA A 612 28.05 -8.02 7.58
CA ALA A 612 29.37 -8.21 8.13
C ALA A 612 29.80 -9.67 8.00
N ARG A 613 31.04 -9.89 7.57
CA ARG A 613 31.64 -11.21 7.40
C ARG A 613 32.98 -11.26 8.10
N LEU A 614 33.28 -12.40 8.71
CA LEU A 614 34.55 -12.69 9.36
C LEU A 614 35.01 -14.08 8.91
N GLY A 615 36.26 -14.22 8.52
CA GLY A 615 36.78 -15.51 8.11
C GLY A 615 38.28 -15.69 8.24
N ALA A 616 38.69 -16.95 8.07
CA ALA A 616 40.06 -17.39 8.08
C ALA A 616 40.29 -18.37 6.91
N ALA A 617 41.40 -18.20 6.19
CA ALA A 617 41.85 -19.13 5.17
C ALA A 617 43.25 -19.63 5.51
N LYS A 618 43.44 -20.94 5.56
CA LYS A 618 44.70 -21.58 5.98
C LYS A 618 45.11 -22.69 5.01
N LYS A 619 46.37 -22.70 4.58
CA LYS A 619 46.97 -23.87 3.94
C LYS A 619 47.39 -24.85 5.04
N ILE A 620 46.89 -26.06 4.96
CA ILE A 620 47.14 -27.09 5.99
C ILE A 620 48.34 -27.95 5.57
N MET A 621 48.47 -28.20 4.27
CA MET A 621 49.59 -28.90 3.65
C MET A 621 49.71 -28.48 2.19
N ASP A 622 50.76 -28.93 1.51
CA ASP A 622 50.94 -28.67 0.09
C ASP A 622 49.74 -29.15 -0.73
N GLY A 623 49.22 -28.26 -1.58
CA GLY A 623 48.01 -28.48 -2.37
C GLY A 623 46.68 -28.46 -1.60
N VAL A 624 46.66 -28.31 -0.27
CA VAL A 624 45.41 -28.39 0.51
C VAL A 624 45.17 -27.15 1.38
N SER A 625 44.01 -26.51 1.18
CA SER A 625 43.59 -25.35 1.97
C SER A 625 42.17 -25.48 2.52
N ILE A 626 41.95 -24.87 3.68
CA ILE A 626 40.64 -24.74 4.32
C ILE A 626 40.26 -23.26 4.45
N ILE A 627 38.98 -22.97 4.30
CA ILE A 627 38.38 -21.66 4.54
C ILE A 627 37.23 -21.84 5.52
N LEU A 628 37.21 -21.02 6.56
CA LEU A 628 36.11 -20.90 7.52
C LEU A 628 35.60 -19.47 7.50
N GLN A 629 34.29 -19.28 7.48
CA GLN A 629 33.67 -17.96 7.46
C GLN A 629 32.36 -17.95 8.25
N GLY A 630 32.10 -16.86 8.97
CA GLY A 630 30.79 -16.49 9.50
C GLY A 630 30.28 -15.22 8.82
N ARG A 631 28.95 -15.13 8.65
CA ARG A 631 28.25 -13.94 8.13
C ARG A 631 27.11 -13.54 9.06
N ALA A 632 26.85 -12.24 9.15
CA ALA A 632 25.68 -11.66 9.79
C ALA A 632 25.17 -10.49 8.95
N GLY A 633 23.87 -10.25 8.97
CA GLY A 633 23.26 -9.11 8.29
C GLY A 633 21.99 -8.62 8.98
N SER A 634 21.66 -7.36 8.75
CA SER A 634 20.44 -6.70 9.22
C SER A 634 20.00 -5.65 8.20
N PRO A 635 18.69 -5.38 8.08
CA PRO A 635 18.22 -4.29 7.23
C PRO A 635 18.68 -2.92 7.77
N LEU A 636 18.71 -1.92 6.89
CA LEU A 636 19.02 -0.53 7.20
C LEU A 636 17.78 0.33 6.88
N GLY A 637 17.30 1.15 7.80
CA GLY A 637 16.12 2.01 7.59
C GLY A 637 15.22 2.16 8.83
N ASP A 638 14.04 2.76 8.64
CA ASP A 638 13.13 3.14 9.73
C ASP A 638 12.26 1.97 10.26
N ASP A 639 12.09 0.87 9.50
CA ASP A 639 11.32 -0.32 9.91
C ASP A 639 12.19 -1.45 10.51
N THR A 640 13.18 -1.09 11.34
CA THR A 640 14.27 -2.01 11.77
C THR A 640 14.00 -2.87 13.00
N SER A 641 12.74 -3.03 13.43
CA SER A 641 12.45 -3.83 14.64
C SER A 641 12.42 -5.35 14.33
N ASP A 642 13.52 -6.03 14.66
CA ASP A 642 13.66 -7.50 14.79
C ASP A 642 13.98 -8.36 13.55
N ALA A 643 14.45 -7.78 12.45
CA ALA A 643 14.96 -8.53 11.30
C ALA A 643 16.49 -8.75 11.35
N PHE A 644 16.94 -9.99 11.16
CA PHE A 644 18.37 -10.34 11.10
C PHE A 644 18.65 -11.65 10.36
N SER A 645 19.87 -11.80 9.88
CA SER A 645 20.38 -13.03 9.29
C SER A 645 21.75 -13.39 9.86
N TYR A 646 22.06 -14.68 9.95
CA TYR A 646 23.40 -15.17 10.26
C TYR A 646 23.68 -16.50 9.56
N GLY A 647 24.94 -16.83 9.37
CA GLY A 647 25.34 -18.09 8.76
C GLY A 647 26.81 -18.39 8.88
N ALA A 648 27.17 -19.60 8.49
CA ALA A 648 28.55 -20.08 8.49
C ALA A 648 28.83 -20.89 7.23
N GLN A 649 30.08 -20.85 6.78
CA GLN A 649 30.59 -21.58 5.64
C GLN A 649 31.91 -22.26 6.01
N THR A 650 32.07 -23.48 5.51
CA THR A 650 33.37 -24.17 5.45
C THR A 650 33.66 -24.59 4.02
N SER A 651 34.91 -24.43 3.58
CA SER A 651 35.36 -24.86 2.26
C SER A 651 36.71 -25.56 2.35
N LEU A 652 36.84 -26.64 1.59
CA LEU A 652 38.08 -27.40 1.42
C LEU A 652 38.48 -27.34 -0.05
N ARG A 653 39.75 -27.16 -0.34
CA ARG A 653 40.30 -27.15 -1.69
C ARG A 653 41.54 -28.02 -1.79
N ILE A 654 41.65 -28.71 -2.92
CA ILE A 654 42.78 -29.56 -3.30
C ILE A 654 43.25 -29.10 -4.69
N GLU A 655 44.52 -28.71 -4.79
CA GLU A 655 45.21 -28.25 -6.01
C GLU A 655 46.22 -29.30 -6.45
N PHE A 656 46.44 -29.45 -7.77
CA PHE A 656 47.29 -30.50 -8.34
C PHE A 656 47.99 -30.10 -9.62
#